data_AF-A0A1I6CUE4-F1
#
_entry.id   AF-A0A1I6CUE4-F1
#
_cell.length_a   1.000
_cell.length_b   1.000
_cell.length_c   1.000
_cell.angle_alpha   90.00
_cell.angle_beta   90.00
_cell.angle_gamma   90.00
#
_symmetry.space_group_name_H-M   'P 1'
#
loop_
_entity.id
_entity.type
_entity.pdbx_description
1 polymer ?
#
loop_
_entity_poly.entity_id
_entity_poly.type
_entity_poly.pdbx_seq_one_letter_code
_entity_poly.pdbx_strand_id
1 'polypeptide(L)'
;MSHAPNRGTGQPESSIRDAVHGLVDISDLYAPGPPIIAQLIQSRAIQRLRRIKQLGFASQSYVAADHSRYAHALGTMHVMRNLLKQVGGARSSFRTTLLQQYEEAYEPPEPITADFLYQHVLVAALLQDIGELPYQNATTEHFVPDEDLRDWVGGKIDQDVSLWPSKAVFNLGCLLNADLQAILEPLNLHFIAFLMSAESWSDSAWQQRFMPLRHMLDGEIDADRIDYVHRDAHHTVGGLSTSHDVVSAILSYDDSGPICSDPAPLGNFLATRAHLYSIVYFAPQNRFRVMLLSSIIDGIRKLPDAFHTSSLIATREVGIESFLELDDVRLEAEINNVKSSQSRRRLDKKTSIALSEFTTASSAYAHFWLRESNQSSSVNGATVPIPNEIFFETFEASTPKPSGIRFETTAPTGETELAAINDMNGPYFEVVRSPRVTMPILGDVLMFYPQHDRGRDFAALKKSYRMGTLRSSLLAKKRSEWGGIPADTRRSHGYTGLSVFISYCVDDTVHVQRIVRELHNSRRRYYVILEPNQGIGGTTAQNSIDGVMQTDCCIIVASRAYQGRCSKQLNGNIMHEIRTMHDRRIPNPDSYPVVPVSIHRHEEVANIPWSLLGMSSPPFTGTVLEHATESELRTTVAAAIAALDSRMAEK
;
A
#
# COMPACT_ATOMS: atom_id res chain seq x y z
N MET A 1 13.52 -2.94 -59.92
CA MET A 1 14.10 -1.78 -59.21
C MET A 1 13.81 -1.96 -57.73
N SER A 2 14.77 -2.47 -56.99
CA SER A 2 14.73 -2.65 -55.54
C SER A 2 14.90 -1.29 -54.86
N HIS A 3 13.88 -0.81 -54.15
CA HIS A 3 14.05 0.30 -53.21
C HIS A 3 14.69 -0.25 -51.93
N ALA A 4 15.98 0.03 -51.77
CA ALA A 4 16.67 -0.10 -50.50
C ALA A 4 16.02 0.84 -49.46
N PRO A 5 15.88 0.44 -48.20
CA PRO A 5 15.38 1.32 -47.16
C PRO A 5 16.41 2.43 -46.93
N ASN A 6 15.93 3.66 -47.04
CA ASN A 6 16.67 4.88 -46.76
C ASN A 6 17.13 4.83 -45.29
N ARG A 7 18.42 4.56 -45.04
CA ARG A 7 19.04 4.74 -43.72
C ARG A 7 19.16 6.24 -43.47
N GLY A 8 18.06 6.85 -43.04
CA GLY A 8 18.06 8.22 -42.55
C GLY A 8 18.94 8.31 -41.31
N THR A 9 19.97 9.14 -41.38
CA THR A 9 20.73 9.69 -40.26
C THR A 9 19.84 10.67 -39.48
N GLY A 10 18.70 10.20 -38.99
CA GLY A 10 17.82 11.01 -38.15
C GLY A 10 18.49 11.22 -36.80
N GLN A 11 18.65 12.47 -36.39
CA GLN A 11 18.89 12.77 -34.97
C GLN A 11 17.81 12.06 -34.15
N PRO A 12 18.14 11.46 -32.99
CA PRO A 12 17.13 10.86 -32.12
C PRO A 12 16.03 11.90 -31.86
N GLU A 13 14.76 11.47 -31.90
CA GLU A 13 13.63 12.37 -31.60
C GLU A 13 13.89 13.03 -30.24
N SER A 14 13.91 14.36 -30.20
CA SER A 14 14.15 15.12 -28.97
C SER A 14 12.88 15.35 -28.16
N SER A 15 11.71 14.97 -28.69
CA SER A 15 10.43 15.17 -28.02
C SER A 15 9.38 14.14 -28.44
N ILE A 16 8.40 13.92 -27.55
CA ILE A 16 7.23 13.07 -27.74
C ILE A 16 5.96 13.91 -27.57
N ARG A 17 4.90 13.59 -28.32
CA ARG A 17 3.59 14.22 -28.14
C ARG A 17 2.81 13.55 -27.02
N ASP A 18 2.30 14.35 -26.10
CA ASP A 18 1.46 13.96 -24.97
C ASP A 18 0.16 14.77 -25.00
N ALA A 19 -0.96 14.13 -24.67
CA ALA A 19 -2.29 14.75 -24.72
C ALA A 19 -2.51 15.82 -23.64
N VAL A 20 -1.76 15.76 -22.54
CA VAL A 20 -1.90 16.65 -21.38
C VAL A 20 -0.88 17.79 -21.46
N HIS A 21 0.39 17.45 -21.75
CA HIS A 21 1.50 18.42 -21.70
C HIS A 21 1.96 18.92 -23.08
N GLY A 22 1.36 18.46 -24.17
CA GLY A 22 1.76 18.84 -25.52
C GLY A 22 3.07 18.18 -25.94
N LEU A 23 4.18 18.92 -26.02
CA LEU A 23 5.49 18.34 -26.38
C LEU A 23 6.31 18.05 -25.12
N VAL A 24 6.56 16.77 -24.86
CA VAL A 24 7.43 16.29 -23.79
C VAL A 24 8.85 16.15 -24.33
N ASP A 25 9.76 16.97 -23.83
CA ASP A 25 11.19 16.91 -24.13
C ASP A 25 11.86 15.69 -23.47
N ILE A 26 12.52 14.87 -24.29
CA ILE A 26 13.20 13.63 -23.86
C ILE A 26 14.74 13.72 -24.04
N SER A 27 15.27 14.91 -24.30
CA SER A 27 16.72 15.14 -24.34
C SER A 27 17.33 15.02 -22.94
N ASP A 28 18.54 14.48 -22.82
CA ASP A 28 19.22 14.48 -21.52
C ASP A 28 19.73 15.88 -21.16
N LEU A 29 19.70 16.20 -19.86
CA LEU A 29 20.37 17.39 -19.32
C LEU A 29 21.89 17.16 -19.23
N TYR A 30 22.29 15.92 -19.01
CA TYR A 30 23.67 15.46 -19.00
C TYR A 30 23.86 14.39 -20.08
N ALA A 31 24.73 14.67 -21.06
CA ALA A 31 24.92 13.84 -22.25
C ALA A 31 26.34 13.24 -22.31
N PRO A 32 26.64 12.18 -21.54
CA PRO A 32 27.95 11.52 -21.53
C PRO A 32 28.18 10.60 -22.74
N GLY A 33 27.14 10.34 -23.53
CA GLY A 33 27.15 9.34 -24.58
C GLY A 33 25.78 9.18 -25.25
N PRO A 34 25.37 7.95 -25.61
CA PRO A 34 24.04 7.68 -26.14
C PRO A 34 22.93 8.20 -25.21
N PRO A 35 21.80 8.69 -25.74
CA PRO A 35 20.79 9.39 -24.94
C PRO A 35 20.13 8.44 -23.94
N ILE A 36 20.28 8.72 -22.64
CA ILE A 36 19.85 7.89 -21.52
C ILE A 36 18.33 7.80 -21.48
N ILE A 37 17.62 8.93 -21.43
CA ILE A 37 16.15 8.95 -21.37
C ILE A 37 15.56 8.24 -22.59
N ALA A 38 16.05 8.53 -23.80
CA ALA A 38 15.56 7.92 -25.03
C ALA A 38 15.77 6.40 -25.06
N GLN A 39 16.85 5.88 -24.45
CA GLN A 39 17.05 4.43 -24.30
C GLN A 39 16.15 3.83 -23.23
N LEU A 40 16.02 4.47 -22.06
CA LEU A 40 15.16 4.00 -20.97
C LEU A 40 13.71 3.84 -21.41
N ILE A 41 13.16 4.81 -22.16
CA ILE A 41 11.77 4.74 -22.62
C ILE A 41 11.51 3.58 -23.59
N GLN A 42 12.56 3.02 -24.22
CA GLN A 42 12.48 1.85 -25.10
C GLN A 42 12.77 0.53 -24.37
N SER A 43 13.20 0.58 -23.12
CA SER A 43 13.48 -0.62 -22.32
C SER A 43 12.24 -1.48 -22.10
N ARG A 44 12.43 -2.80 -21.92
CA ARG A 44 11.35 -3.75 -21.65
C ARG A 44 10.50 -3.33 -20.44
N ALA A 45 11.16 -2.91 -19.36
CA ALA A 45 10.50 -2.54 -18.11
C ALA A 45 9.61 -1.29 -18.26
N ILE A 46 10.04 -0.26 -19.01
CA ILE A 46 9.21 0.92 -19.26
C ILE A 46 8.12 0.64 -20.30
N GLN A 47 8.42 -0.11 -21.36
CA GLN A 47 7.43 -0.47 -22.38
C GLN A 47 6.31 -1.37 -21.84
N ARG A 48 6.56 -2.12 -20.76
CA ARG A 48 5.53 -2.84 -19.99
C ARG A 48 4.43 -1.90 -19.48
N LEU A 49 4.78 -0.69 -19.02
CA LEU A 49 3.81 0.29 -18.49
C LEU A 49 2.77 0.74 -19.52
N ARG A 50 3.00 0.52 -20.83
CA ARG A 50 1.99 0.79 -21.88
C ARG A 50 0.76 -0.11 -21.76
N ARG A 51 0.92 -1.29 -21.17
CA ARG A 51 -0.12 -2.31 -21.00
C ARG A 51 -0.69 -2.33 -19.58
N ILE A 52 -0.42 -1.30 -18.80
CA ILE A 52 -0.97 -1.10 -17.45
C ILE A 52 -1.71 0.23 -17.45
N LYS A 53 -3.02 0.18 -17.20
CA LYS A 53 -3.88 1.36 -17.13
C LYS A 53 -3.62 2.13 -15.85
N GLN A 54 -3.52 3.46 -15.94
CA GLN A 54 -3.33 4.33 -14.77
C GLN A 54 -4.48 4.19 -13.77
N LEU A 55 -5.72 4.17 -14.26
CA LEU A 55 -6.92 4.15 -13.44
C LEU A 55 -7.61 2.77 -13.39
N GLY A 56 -6.92 1.72 -13.84
CA GLY A 56 -7.44 0.35 -13.87
C GLY A 56 -8.84 0.28 -14.50
N PHE A 57 -9.84 -0.05 -13.68
CA PHE A 57 -11.22 -0.24 -14.12
C PHE A 57 -12.02 1.04 -14.37
N ALA A 58 -11.47 2.23 -14.09
CA ALA A 58 -12.18 3.50 -14.32
C ALA A 58 -12.62 3.69 -15.78
N SER A 59 -11.87 3.13 -16.73
CA SER A 59 -12.21 3.07 -18.16
C SER A 59 -13.62 2.55 -18.45
N GLN A 60 -14.18 1.71 -17.57
CA GLN A 60 -15.54 1.18 -17.73
C GLN A 60 -16.63 2.20 -17.44
N SER A 61 -16.31 3.21 -16.63
CA SER A 61 -17.24 4.30 -16.25
C SER A 61 -16.92 5.59 -17.02
N TYR A 62 -15.64 5.80 -17.32
CA TYR A 62 -15.11 6.93 -18.06
C TYR A 62 -14.35 6.40 -19.28
N VAL A 63 -15.00 6.37 -20.44
CA VAL A 63 -14.47 5.70 -21.64
C VAL A 63 -13.12 6.27 -22.11
N ALA A 64 -12.80 7.52 -21.75
CA ALA A 64 -11.51 8.13 -22.07
C ALA A 64 -10.40 7.79 -21.06
N ALA A 65 -10.72 7.19 -19.90
CA ALA A 65 -9.77 6.81 -18.85
C ALA A 65 -9.00 5.51 -19.15
N ASP A 66 -8.53 5.38 -20.39
CA ASP A 66 -7.72 4.27 -20.90
C ASP A 66 -6.23 4.62 -20.99
N HIS A 67 -5.82 5.78 -20.46
CA HIS A 67 -4.42 6.18 -20.43
C HIS A 67 -3.56 5.23 -19.58
N SER A 68 -2.33 5.03 -20.03
CA SER A 68 -1.40 4.05 -19.43
C SER A 68 -0.44 4.70 -18.44
N ARG A 69 0.13 3.88 -17.55
CA ARG A 69 1.22 4.30 -16.65
C ARG A 69 2.45 4.80 -17.41
N TYR A 70 2.65 4.35 -18.66
CA TYR A 70 3.71 4.87 -19.53
C TYR A 70 3.54 6.36 -19.83
N ALA A 71 2.31 6.79 -20.16
CA ALA A 71 2.06 8.20 -20.44
C ALA A 71 2.23 9.06 -19.17
N HIS A 72 1.80 8.52 -18.03
CA HIS A 72 2.03 9.13 -16.72
C HIS A 72 3.52 9.27 -16.40
N ALA A 73 4.33 8.20 -16.55
CA ALA A 73 5.78 8.25 -16.31
C ALA A 73 6.51 9.33 -17.12
N LEU A 74 6.19 9.47 -18.41
CA LEU A 74 6.72 10.54 -19.26
C LEU A 74 6.27 11.93 -18.78
N GLY A 75 5.00 12.03 -18.38
CA GLY A 75 4.42 13.27 -17.87
C GLY A 75 5.03 13.70 -16.53
N THR A 76 5.23 12.78 -15.58
CA THR A 76 5.94 13.03 -14.33
C THR A 76 7.36 13.53 -14.59
N MET A 77 8.10 12.87 -15.49
CA MET A 77 9.44 13.32 -15.89
C MET A 77 9.41 14.75 -16.49
N HIS A 78 8.40 15.04 -17.32
CA HIS A 78 8.22 16.38 -17.89
C HIS A 78 7.93 17.44 -16.82
N VAL A 79 7.01 17.16 -15.90
CA VAL A 79 6.70 18.04 -14.77
C VAL A 79 7.94 18.25 -13.90
N MET A 80 8.69 17.19 -13.61
CA MET A 80 9.95 17.28 -12.85
C MET A 80 10.97 18.19 -13.54
N ARG A 81 11.13 18.09 -14.87
CA ARG A 81 11.99 19.00 -15.65
C ARG A 81 11.58 20.46 -15.46
N ASN A 82 10.28 20.73 -15.51
CA ASN A 82 9.75 22.08 -15.33
C ASN A 82 9.94 22.58 -13.89
N LEU A 83 9.74 21.72 -12.88
CA LEU A 83 10.02 22.05 -11.48
C LEU A 83 11.48 22.38 -11.27
N LEU A 84 12.42 21.54 -11.73
CA LEU A 84 13.86 21.77 -11.61
C LEU A 84 14.28 23.09 -12.30
N LYS A 85 13.69 23.41 -13.44
CA LYS A 85 13.91 24.69 -14.13
C LYS A 85 13.37 25.88 -13.33
N GLN A 86 12.19 25.74 -12.72
CA GLN A 86 11.55 26.77 -11.91
C GLN A 86 12.37 27.05 -10.64
N VAL A 87 12.68 26.03 -9.84
CA VAL A 87 13.38 26.18 -8.57
C VAL A 87 14.89 26.39 -8.73
N GLY A 88 15.47 25.97 -9.86
CA GLY A 88 16.89 26.13 -10.21
C GLY A 88 17.21 27.38 -11.04
N GLY A 89 16.31 28.37 -11.09
CA GLY A 89 16.51 29.63 -11.81
C GLY A 89 17.72 30.44 -11.32
N ALA A 90 18.16 31.43 -12.10
CA ALA A 90 19.42 32.17 -11.88
C ALA A 90 19.56 32.91 -10.53
N ARG A 91 18.45 33.10 -9.79
CA ARG A 91 18.43 33.75 -8.47
C ARG A 91 18.37 32.75 -7.30
N SER A 92 18.32 31.45 -7.58
CA SER A 92 18.16 30.40 -6.58
C SER A 92 19.50 29.82 -6.15
N SER A 93 19.73 29.68 -4.85
CA SER A 93 20.86 28.93 -4.30
C SER A 93 20.68 27.41 -4.42
N PHE A 94 19.48 26.93 -4.77
CA PHE A 94 19.11 25.51 -4.81
C PHE A 94 20.11 24.65 -5.59
N ARG A 95 20.54 25.12 -6.77
CA ARG A 95 21.54 24.43 -7.61
C ARG A 95 22.87 24.23 -6.88
N THR A 96 23.40 25.29 -6.28
CA THR A 96 24.69 25.27 -5.59
C THR A 96 24.62 24.45 -4.32
N THR A 97 23.54 24.61 -3.53
CA THR A 97 23.32 23.85 -2.30
C THR A 97 23.22 22.35 -2.58
N LEU A 98 22.47 21.95 -3.60
CA LEU A 98 22.32 20.54 -3.95
C LEU A 98 23.65 19.91 -4.40
N LEU A 99 24.44 20.63 -5.21
CA LEU A 99 25.77 20.18 -5.62
C LEU A 99 26.68 19.95 -4.42
N GLN A 100 26.76 20.94 -3.53
CA GLN A 100 27.57 20.84 -2.32
C GLN A 100 27.12 19.67 -1.44
N GLN A 101 25.81 19.52 -1.21
CA GLN A 101 25.26 18.43 -0.40
C GLN A 101 25.59 17.06 -0.99
N TYR A 102 25.59 16.94 -2.33
CA TYR A 102 25.95 15.72 -3.03
C TYR A 102 27.45 15.42 -2.92
N GLU A 103 28.33 16.39 -3.18
CA GLU A 103 29.77 16.20 -3.02
C GLU A 103 30.16 15.83 -1.58
N GLU A 104 29.47 16.37 -0.58
CA GLU A 104 29.65 16.02 0.83
C GLU A 104 29.11 14.63 1.20
N ALA A 105 28.02 14.18 0.55
CA ALA A 105 27.42 12.86 0.81
C ALA A 105 28.09 11.73 0.02
N TYR A 106 28.65 12.07 -1.13
CA TYR A 106 29.26 11.16 -2.09
C TYR A 106 30.44 11.87 -2.72
N GLU A 107 31.67 11.42 -2.43
CA GLU A 107 32.89 11.95 -3.04
C GLU A 107 32.97 11.49 -4.50
N PRO A 108 32.58 12.32 -5.49
CA PRO A 108 32.57 11.87 -6.87
C PRO A 108 34.00 11.79 -7.40
N PRO A 109 34.31 10.83 -8.29
CA PRO A 109 35.67 10.67 -8.81
C PRO A 109 36.13 11.86 -9.67
N GLU A 110 35.19 12.62 -10.23
CA GLU A 110 35.43 13.82 -11.03
C GLU A 110 34.46 14.94 -10.63
N PRO A 111 34.81 16.21 -10.86
CA PRO A 111 33.89 17.33 -10.63
C PRO A 111 32.59 17.18 -11.42
N ILE A 112 31.46 17.34 -10.72
CA ILE A 112 30.13 17.17 -11.32
C ILE A 112 29.45 18.51 -11.59
N THR A 113 28.37 18.48 -12.36
CA THR A 113 27.55 19.65 -12.66
C THR A 113 26.14 19.50 -12.09
N ALA A 114 25.41 20.60 -11.94
CA ALA A 114 24.01 20.55 -11.52
C ALA A 114 23.16 19.73 -12.50
N ASP A 115 23.45 19.82 -13.80
CA ASP A 115 22.72 19.08 -14.84
C ASP A 115 22.97 17.57 -14.75
N PHE A 116 24.16 17.14 -14.30
CA PHE A 116 24.43 15.74 -13.92
C PHE A 116 23.48 15.27 -12.81
N LEU A 117 23.33 16.03 -11.72
CA LEU A 117 22.41 15.68 -10.63
C LEU A 117 20.94 15.72 -11.09
N TYR A 118 20.55 16.73 -11.85
CA TYR A 118 19.19 16.86 -12.37
C TYR A 118 18.83 15.69 -13.31
N GLN A 119 19.80 15.15 -14.05
CA GLN A 119 19.59 13.93 -14.82
C GLN A 119 19.17 12.74 -13.93
N HIS A 120 19.75 12.59 -12.73
CA HIS A 120 19.35 11.52 -11.79
C HIS A 120 17.92 11.72 -11.31
N VAL A 121 17.53 12.97 -11.02
CA VAL A 121 16.18 13.30 -10.56
C VAL A 121 15.15 13.08 -11.66
N LEU A 122 15.47 13.42 -12.92
CA LEU A 122 14.61 13.12 -14.07
C LEU A 122 14.44 11.62 -14.29
N VAL A 123 15.53 10.85 -14.18
CA VAL A 123 15.47 9.40 -14.25
C VAL A 123 14.62 8.83 -13.11
N ALA A 124 14.84 9.28 -11.87
CA ALA A 124 14.02 8.84 -10.73
C ALA A 124 12.53 9.14 -10.94
N ALA A 125 12.18 10.34 -11.43
CA ALA A 125 10.80 10.71 -11.75
C ALA A 125 10.19 9.84 -12.87
N LEU A 126 10.96 9.51 -13.91
CA LEU A 126 10.53 8.61 -14.98
C LEU A 126 10.28 7.18 -14.48
N LEU A 127 11.09 6.71 -13.53
CA LEU A 127 11.11 5.31 -13.10
C LEU A 127 10.32 5.03 -11.80
N GLN A 128 9.81 6.05 -11.08
CA GLN A 128 9.20 5.88 -9.75
C GLN A 128 8.01 4.90 -9.69
N ASP A 129 7.35 4.68 -10.83
CA ASP A 129 6.17 3.82 -10.99
C ASP A 129 6.46 2.57 -11.83
N ILE A 130 7.73 2.28 -12.14
CA ILE A 130 8.13 1.15 -13.00
C ILE A 130 7.74 -0.22 -12.41
N GLY A 131 7.68 -0.31 -11.08
CA GLY A 131 7.35 -1.46 -10.26
C GLY A 131 5.84 -1.64 -9.99
N GLU A 132 4.98 -0.87 -10.64
CA GLU A 132 3.52 -1.00 -10.50
C GLU A 132 2.99 -2.32 -11.08
N LEU A 133 2.09 -2.99 -10.36
CA LEU A 133 1.43 -4.23 -10.79
C LEU A 133 0.20 -3.92 -11.66
N PRO A 134 -0.23 -4.87 -12.50
CA PRO A 134 -1.52 -4.77 -13.18
C PRO A 134 -2.65 -4.63 -12.17
N TYR A 135 -3.57 -3.70 -12.41
CA TYR A 135 -4.67 -3.42 -11.47
C TYR A 135 -4.21 -3.32 -10.00
N GLN A 136 -3.08 -2.64 -9.72
CA GLN A 136 -2.38 -2.58 -8.41
C GLN A 136 -3.27 -2.69 -7.17
N ASN A 137 -4.36 -1.90 -7.08
CA ASN A 137 -5.28 -1.93 -5.93
C ASN A 137 -5.89 -3.32 -5.64
N ALA A 138 -6.09 -4.14 -6.67
CA ALA A 138 -6.60 -5.50 -6.55
C ALA A 138 -5.49 -6.53 -6.33
N THR A 139 -4.26 -6.24 -6.76
CA THR A 139 -3.21 -7.24 -6.94
C THR A 139 -2.03 -7.09 -5.97
N THR A 140 -1.90 -5.95 -5.30
CA THR A 140 -0.78 -5.66 -4.38
C THR A 140 -0.66 -6.64 -3.21
N GLU A 141 -1.78 -7.22 -2.74
CA GLU A 141 -1.78 -8.25 -1.69
C GLU A 141 -1.56 -9.66 -2.25
N HIS A 142 -1.70 -9.81 -3.56
CA HIS A 142 -1.65 -11.09 -4.26
C HIS A 142 -0.26 -11.38 -4.81
N PHE A 143 0.46 -10.38 -5.32
CA PHE A 143 1.82 -10.56 -5.83
C PHE A 143 2.81 -9.86 -4.93
N VAL A 144 3.79 -10.63 -4.46
CA VAL A 144 4.89 -10.15 -3.63
C VAL A 144 6.21 -10.57 -4.26
N PRO A 145 7.30 -9.78 -4.09
CA PRO A 145 8.64 -10.21 -4.45
C PRO A 145 8.98 -11.53 -3.74
N ASP A 146 9.61 -12.46 -4.45
CA ASP A 146 10.21 -13.64 -3.83
C ASP A 146 11.44 -13.28 -2.97
N GLU A 147 11.90 -14.23 -2.16
CA GLU A 147 13.05 -14.04 -1.26
C GLU A 147 14.33 -13.76 -2.06
N ASP A 148 14.55 -14.48 -3.16
CA ASP A 148 15.69 -14.29 -4.07
C ASP A 148 15.76 -12.85 -4.61
N LEU A 149 14.64 -12.27 -5.04
CA LEU A 149 14.58 -10.89 -5.50
C LEU A 149 14.86 -9.89 -4.37
N ARG A 150 14.31 -10.12 -3.18
CA ARG A 150 14.56 -9.25 -2.01
C ARG A 150 16.03 -9.28 -1.62
N ASP A 151 16.62 -10.46 -1.48
CA ASP A 151 18.03 -10.63 -1.12
C ASP A 151 18.95 -10.00 -2.16
N TRP A 152 18.64 -10.20 -3.45
CA TRP A 152 19.41 -9.60 -4.53
C TRP A 152 19.32 -8.07 -4.54
N VAL A 153 18.12 -7.48 -4.39
CA VAL A 153 17.96 -6.03 -4.30
C VAL A 153 18.69 -5.48 -3.07
N GLY A 154 18.46 -6.07 -1.90
CA GLY A 154 19.06 -5.64 -0.63
C GLY A 154 20.59 -5.67 -0.68
N GLY A 155 21.17 -6.74 -1.22
CA GLY A 155 22.63 -6.85 -1.41
C GLY A 155 23.21 -5.85 -2.42
N LYS A 156 22.42 -5.39 -3.41
CA LYS A 156 22.87 -4.39 -4.40
C LYS A 156 22.87 -2.96 -3.87
N ILE A 157 21.99 -2.64 -2.94
CA ILE A 157 21.88 -1.29 -2.35
C ILE A 157 22.42 -1.21 -0.92
N ASP A 158 22.92 -2.32 -0.37
CA ASP A 158 23.40 -2.45 1.00
C ASP A 158 22.31 -2.04 2.03
N GLN A 159 21.11 -2.61 1.89
CA GLN A 159 19.98 -2.38 2.80
C GLN A 159 19.26 -3.70 3.12
N ASP A 160 18.72 -3.80 4.33
CA ASP A 160 17.74 -4.83 4.68
C ASP A 160 16.36 -4.43 4.12
N VAL A 161 15.96 -5.11 3.03
CA VAL A 161 14.70 -4.85 2.31
C VAL A 161 13.61 -5.88 2.61
N SER A 162 13.81 -6.75 3.60
CA SER A 162 12.88 -7.83 3.98
C SER A 162 11.47 -7.31 4.26
N LEU A 163 11.37 -6.19 4.97
CA LEU A 163 10.11 -5.54 5.37
C LEU A 163 9.68 -4.40 4.43
N TRP A 164 10.41 -4.15 3.35
CA TRP A 164 10.06 -3.06 2.44
C TRP A 164 8.78 -3.37 1.66
N PRO A 165 7.97 -2.34 1.34
CA PRO A 165 6.79 -2.50 0.49
C PRO A 165 7.14 -3.19 -0.84
N SER A 166 6.27 -4.09 -1.32
CA SER A 166 6.47 -4.81 -2.58
C SER A 166 6.78 -3.89 -3.77
N LYS A 167 6.08 -2.74 -3.86
CA LYS A 167 6.31 -1.73 -4.90
C LYS A 167 7.77 -1.23 -4.90
N ALA A 168 8.32 -0.92 -3.73
CA ALA A 168 9.70 -0.44 -3.61
C ALA A 168 10.70 -1.49 -4.10
N VAL A 169 10.51 -2.76 -3.74
CA VAL A 169 11.36 -3.86 -4.21
C VAL A 169 11.23 -4.09 -5.71
N PHE A 170 10.02 -4.06 -6.28
CA PHE A 170 9.85 -4.20 -7.73
C PHE A 170 10.43 -3.02 -8.51
N ASN A 171 10.28 -1.79 -8.01
CA ASN A 171 10.90 -0.59 -8.56
C ASN A 171 12.42 -0.76 -8.67
N LEU A 172 13.07 -1.13 -7.56
CA LEU A 172 14.51 -1.35 -7.53
C LEU A 172 14.93 -2.59 -8.32
N GLY A 173 14.10 -3.63 -8.32
CA GLY A 173 14.31 -4.82 -9.13
C GLY A 173 14.41 -4.49 -10.62
N CYS A 174 13.56 -3.59 -11.11
CA CYS A 174 13.63 -3.10 -12.48
C CYS A 174 14.85 -2.19 -12.70
N LEU A 175 15.12 -1.26 -11.78
CA LEU A 175 16.25 -0.33 -11.86
C LEU A 175 17.60 -1.06 -11.98
N LEU A 176 17.76 -2.13 -11.20
CA LEU A 176 18.99 -2.90 -11.08
C LEU A 176 19.09 -4.04 -12.11
N ASN A 177 18.03 -4.29 -12.88
CA ASN A 177 18.05 -5.32 -13.93
C ASN A 177 19.10 -4.96 -14.99
N ALA A 178 19.77 -5.96 -15.55
CA ALA A 178 20.90 -5.79 -16.47
C ALA A 178 20.60 -4.83 -17.64
N ASP A 179 19.37 -4.86 -18.17
CA ASP A 179 18.94 -4.01 -19.27
C ASP A 179 19.01 -2.51 -18.92
N LEU A 180 18.54 -2.12 -17.73
CA LEU A 180 18.54 -0.72 -17.27
C LEU A 180 19.90 -0.34 -16.69
N GLN A 181 20.55 -1.27 -15.98
CA GLN A 181 21.87 -1.03 -15.39
C GLN A 181 22.90 -0.62 -16.46
N ALA A 182 22.86 -1.25 -17.64
CA ALA A 182 23.75 -0.91 -18.75
C ALA A 182 23.50 0.50 -19.30
N ILE A 183 22.24 0.96 -19.34
CA ILE A 183 21.87 2.30 -19.80
C ILE A 183 22.25 3.37 -18.76
N LEU A 184 22.17 3.02 -17.48
CA LEU A 184 22.36 3.91 -16.34
C LEU A 184 23.79 3.92 -15.79
N GLU A 185 24.72 3.17 -16.39
CA GLU A 185 26.13 3.11 -15.98
C GLU A 185 26.79 4.49 -15.78
N PRO A 186 26.50 5.53 -16.61
CA PRO A 186 27.07 6.86 -16.40
C PRO A 186 26.51 7.63 -15.19
N LEU A 187 25.50 7.10 -14.50
CA LEU A 187 24.83 7.74 -13.37
C LEU A 187 25.05 6.95 -12.07
N ASN A 188 24.97 7.65 -10.94
CA ASN A 188 24.97 7.04 -9.62
C ASN A 188 23.63 6.32 -9.36
N LEU A 189 23.63 5.01 -9.62
CA LEU A 189 22.50 4.13 -9.36
C LEU A 189 22.06 4.10 -7.89
N HIS A 190 22.99 4.19 -6.94
CA HIS A 190 22.66 4.20 -5.52
C HIS A 190 21.86 5.45 -5.16
N PHE A 191 22.21 6.60 -5.74
CA PHE A 191 21.45 7.83 -5.56
C PHE A 191 20.05 7.74 -6.17
N ILE A 192 19.91 7.18 -7.39
CA ILE A 192 18.60 6.98 -8.01
C ILE A 192 17.74 6.02 -7.17
N ALA A 193 18.33 4.92 -6.68
CA ALA A 193 17.65 3.98 -5.79
C ALA A 193 17.14 4.65 -4.52
N PHE A 194 17.98 5.48 -3.88
CA PHE A 194 17.59 6.32 -2.75
C PHE A 194 16.42 7.24 -3.11
N LEU A 195 16.54 8.01 -4.20
CA LEU A 195 15.48 8.91 -4.63
C LEU A 195 14.16 8.19 -4.90
N MET A 196 14.16 6.95 -5.37
CA MET A 196 12.94 6.19 -5.65
C MET A 196 12.32 5.49 -4.42
N SER A 197 13.07 5.31 -3.34
CA SER A 197 12.65 4.45 -2.21
C SER A 197 12.94 5.02 -0.83
N ALA A 198 13.32 6.30 -0.71
CA ALA A 198 13.84 6.88 0.52
C ALA A 198 12.94 6.68 1.75
N GLU A 199 11.62 6.61 1.62
CA GLU A 199 10.70 6.37 2.75
C GLU A 199 10.97 5.04 3.47
N SER A 200 11.57 4.06 2.78
CA SER A 200 11.90 2.75 3.32
C SER A 200 13.34 2.68 3.85
N TRP A 201 14.16 3.69 3.59
CA TRP A 201 15.54 3.72 4.08
C TRP A 201 15.53 4.05 5.57
N SER A 202 16.38 3.39 6.34
CA SER A 202 16.58 3.72 7.76
C SER A 202 17.39 5.01 7.89
N ASP A 203 17.01 5.90 8.82
CA ASP A 203 17.61 7.22 9.16
C ASP A 203 18.98 7.49 8.49
N SER A 204 18.96 7.87 7.21
CA SER A 204 20.18 7.99 6.40
C SER A 204 20.63 9.45 6.29
N ALA A 205 21.94 9.67 6.22
CA ALA A 205 22.46 11.01 5.95
C ALA A 205 21.91 11.58 4.62
N TRP A 206 21.61 10.71 3.65
CA TRP A 206 20.96 11.06 2.39
C TRP A 206 19.55 11.61 2.61
N GLN A 207 18.74 10.99 3.48
CA GLN A 207 17.39 11.48 3.79
C GLN A 207 17.43 12.93 4.25
N GLN A 208 18.27 13.24 5.24
CA GLN A 208 18.36 14.60 5.80
C GLN A 208 18.87 15.63 4.77
N ARG A 209 19.83 15.23 3.91
CA ARG A 209 20.45 16.14 2.93
C ARG A 209 19.57 16.43 1.72
N PHE A 210 18.79 15.46 1.27
CA PHE A 210 18.04 15.54 0.01
C PHE A 210 16.52 15.57 0.19
N MET A 211 16.03 15.93 1.39
CA MET A 211 14.59 16.12 1.63
C MET A 211 13.90 17.02 0.60
N PRO A 212 14.48 18.15 0.16
CA PRO A 212 13.84 18.98 -0.88
C PRO A 212 13.56 18.21 -2.18
N LEU A 213 14.52 17.39 -2.64
CA LEU A 213 14.31 16.53 -3.83
C LEU A 213 13.29 15.43 -3.56
N ARG A 214 13.26 14.89 -2.35
CA ARG A 214 12.24 13.91 -1.96
C ARG A 214 10.86 14.51 -1.98
N HIS A 215 10.66 15.73 -1.49
CA HIS A 215 9.38 16.43 -1.59
C HIS A 215 8.97 16.75 -3.03
N MET A 216 9.92 16.89 -3.96
CA MET A 216 9.64 17.07 -5.39
C MET A 216 9.20 15.78 -6.10
N LEU A 217 9.60 14.62 -5.58
CA LEU A 217 9.28 13.29 -6.13
C LEU A 217 8.08 12.65 -5.43
N ASP A 218 8.01 12.79 -4.11
CA ASP A 218 6.96 12.26 -3.23
C ASP A 218 6.78 13.18 -2.01
N GLY A 219 5.94 14.20 -2.20
CA GLY A 219 5.53 15.18 -1.19
C GLY A 219 4.13 15.70 -1.48
N GLU A 220 3.56 16.54 -0.62
CA GLU A 220 2.15 16.96 -0.79
C GLU A 220 1.83 17.63 -2.14
N ILE A 221 2.82 18.33 -2.70
CA ILE A 221 2.83 18.82 -4.08
C ILE A 221 4.16 18.40 -4.71
N ASP A 222 4.12 17.37 -5.54
CA ASP A 222 5.27 16.79 -6.23
C ASP A 222 4.97 16.60 -7.72
N ALA A 223 5.98 16.16 -8.48
CA ALA A 223 5.84 15.92 -9.90
C ALA A 223 4.82 14.83 -10.23
N ASP A 224 4.72 13.79 -9.39
CA ASP A 224 3.79 12.66 -9.54
C ASP A 224 2.33 13.12 -9.50
N ARG A 225 1.97 13.79 -8.41
CA ARG A 225 0.64 14.32 -8.10
C ARG A 225 0.25 15.40 -9.09
N ILE A 226 1.19 16.27 -9.46
CA ILE A 226 0.93 17.28 -10.50
C ILE A 226 0.60 16.60 -11.84
N ASP A 227 1.31 15.55 -12.26
CA ASP A 227 0.94 14.85 -13.50
C ASP A 227 -0.40 14.12 -13.37
N TYR A 228 -0.53 13.19 -12.42
CA TYR A 228 -1.70 12.31 -12.42
C TYR A 228 -3.00 13.09 -12.16
N VAL A 229 -3.01 14.13 -11.32
CA VAL A 229 -4.24 14.90 -11.07
C VAL A 229 -4.71 15.56 -12.36
N HIS A 230 -3.82 16.20 -13.10
CA HIS A 230 -4.20 16.87 -14.35
C HIS A 230 -4.50 15.86 -15.46
N ARG A 231 -3.75 14.76 -15.54
CA ARG A 231 -3.94 13.69 -16.53
C ARG A 231 -5.23 12.93 -16.31
N ASP A 232 -5.50 12.50 -15.09
CA ASP A 232 -6.72 11.78 -14.74
C ASP A 232 -7.93 12.67 -14.94
N ALA A 233 -7.85 13.95 -14.52
CA ALA A 233 -8.91 14.92 -14.76
C ALA A 233 -9.17 15.11 -16.25
N HIS A 234 -8.13 15.26 -17.08
CA HIS A 234 -8.26 15.40 -18.54
C HIS A 234 -9.05 14.25 -19.18
N HIS A 235 -8.85 13.01 -18.69
CA HIS A 235 -9.51 11.81 -19.22
C HIS A 235 -10.83 11.46 -18.52
N THR A 236 -11.27 12.22 -17.50
CA THR A 236 -12.47 11.91 -16.72
C THR A 236 -13.40 13.11 -16.51
N VAL A 237 -13.08 13.98 -15.56
CA VAL A 237 -13.99 15.01 -15.01
C VAL A 237 -13.63 16.45 -15.39
N GLY A 238 -12.53 16.65 -16.11
CA GLY A 238 -11.95 17.96 -16.40
C GLY A 238 -11.20 18.56 -15.20
N GLY A 239 -10.18 19.38 -15.48
CA GLY A 239 -9.37 20.07 -14.47
C GLY A 239 -9.77 21.54 -14.31
N LEU A 240 -9.50 22.11 -13.13
CA LEU A 240 -9.72 23.55 -12.85
C LEU A 240 -8.51 24.43 -13.18
N SER A 241 -7.34 23.83 -13.36
CA SER A 241 -6.06 24.48 -13.67
C SER A 241 -5.21 23.57 -14.55
N THR A 242 -4.04 24.05 -14.96
CA THR A 242 -3.01 23.25 -15.65
C THR A 242 -1.84 22.91 -14.74
N SER A 243 -1.05 21.91 -15.12
CA SER A 243 0.21 21.57 -14.44
C SER A 243 1.19 22.75 -14.43
N HIS A 244 1.21 23.54 -15.52
CA HIS A 244 2.04 24.74 -15.61
C HIS A 244 1.67 25.79 -14.57
N ASP A 245 0.38 26.04 -14.32
CA ASP A 245 -0.07 27.02 -13.33
C ASP A 245 0.44 26.66 -11.93
N VAL A 246 0.34 25.39 -11.56
CA VAL A 246 0.84 24.86 -10.28
C VAL A 246 2.36 24.99 -10.18
N VAL A 247 3.10 24.56 -11.21
CA VAL A 247 4.56 24.65 -11.23
C VAL A 247 5.02 26.11 -11.11
N SER A 248 4.35 27.04 -11.80
CA SER A 248 4.72 28.46 -11.77
C SER A 248 4.51 29.14 -10.41
N ALA A 249 3.62 28.60 -9.58
CA ALA A 249 3.35 29.09 -8.24
C ALA A 249 4.38 28.60 -7.21
N ILE A 250 5.18 27.57 -7.53
CA ILE A 250 6.19 27.02 -6.62
C ILE A 250 7.48 27.85 -6.76
N LEU A 251 7.99 28.34 -5.63
CA LEU A 251 9.22 29.14 -5.56
C LEU A 251 10.43 28.26 -5.23
N SER A 252 10.29 27.38 -4.24
CA SER A 252 11.36 26.50 -3.76
C SER A 252 10.80 25.29 -3.00
N TYR A 253 11.69 24.34 -2.70
CA TYR A 253 11.46 23.25 -1.76
C TYR A 253 12.53 23.31 -0.67
N ASP A 254 12.14 23.06 0.58
CA ASP A 254 13.08 22.81 1.69
C ASP A 254 12.71 21.50 2.41
N ASP A 255 13.30 21.26 3.58
CA ASP A 255 13.09 20.04 4.37
C ASP A 255 11.63 19.81 4.81
N SER A 256 10.80 20.87 4.83
CA SER A 256 9.39 20.83 5.20
C SER A 256 8.45 20.80 3.98
N GLY A 257 8.97 20.87 2.75
CA GLY A 257 8.19 20.78 1.51
C GLY A 257 8.16 22.09 0.71
N PRO A 258 7.16 22.27 -0.19
CA PRO A 258 7.13 23.40 -1.13
C PRO A 258 6.83 24.74 -0.43
N ILE A 259 7.44 25.79 -0.94
CA ILE A 259 7.11 27.19 -0.66
C ILE A 259 6.53 27.80 -1.94
N CYS A 260 5.34 28.40 -1.83
CA CYS A 260 4.59 28.91 -2.97
C CYS A 260 4.38 30.42 -2.90
N SER A 261 4.16 31.06 -4.05
CA SER A 261 3.89 32.49 -4.17
C SER A 261 2.39 32.83 -4.19
N ASP A 262 1.56 31.96 -4.75
CA ASP A 262 0.14 32.19 -4.97
C ASP A 262 -0.70 30.98 -4.53
N PRO A 263 -1.66 31.12 -3.60
CA PRO A 263 -2.53 30.02 -3.18
C PRO A 263 -3.53 29.58 -4.25
N ALA A 264 -3.89 30.42 -5.23
CA ALA A 264 -4.98 30.12 -6.15
C ALA A 264 -4.73 28.89 -7.06
N PRO A 265 -3.56 28.73 -7.73
CA PRO A 265 -3.27 27.54 -8.52
C PRO A 265 -3.27 26.25 -7.67
N LEU A 266 -2.77 26.33 -6.43
CA LEU A 266 -2.75 25.20 -5.51
C LEU A 266 -4.15 24.84 -5.02
N GLY A 267 -5.01 25.82 -4.76
CA GLY A 267 -6.42 25.61 -4.44
C GLY A 267 -7.13 24.83 -5.55
N ASN A 268 -7.00 25.29 -6.81
CA ASN A 268 -7.59 24.62 -7.97
C ASN A 268 -7.08 23.18 -8.16
N PHE A 269 -5.77 22.95 -7.97
CA PHE A 269 -5.17 21.63 -8.00
C PHE A 269 -5.75 20.70 -6.92
N LEU A 270 -5.80 21.16 -5.68
CA LEU A 270 -6.33 20.39 -4.55
C LEU A 270 -7.83 20.12 -4.69
N ALA A 271 -8.60 21.08 -5.22
CA ALA A 271 -10.02 20.91 -5.51
C ALA A 271 -10.25 19.87 -6.63
N THR A 272 -9.44 19.91 -7.69
CA THR A 272 -9.46 18.90 -8.77
C THR A 272 -9.13 17.52 -8.21
N ARG A 273 -8.09 17.40 -7.38
CA ARG A 273 -7.71 16.16 -6.70
C ARG A 273 -8.85 15.63 -5.82
N ALA A 274 -9.47 16.48 -5.00
CA ALA A 274 -10.60 16.09 -4.17
C ALA A 274 -11.80 15.59 -5.00
N HIS A 275 -12.08 16.24 -6.14
CA HIS A 275 -13.11 15.80 -7.08
C HIS A 275 -12.81 14.40 -7.63
N LEU A 276 -11.58 14.15 -8.10
CA LEU A 276 -11.14 12.84 -8.59
C LEU A 276 -11.33 11.74 -7.54
N TYR A 277 -10.91 11.97 -6.29
CA TYR A 277 -11.17 11.01 -5.20
C TYR A 277 -12.66 10.73 -5.06
N SER A 278 -13.49 11.77 -5.08
CA SER A 278 -14.92 11.62 -4.79
C SER A 278 -15.73 10.87 -5.84
N ILE A 279 -15.40 11.06 -7.12
CA ILE A 279 -16.26 10.65 -8.23
C ILE A 279 -15.57 9.62 -9.14
N VAL A 280 -14.24 9.53 -9.12
CA VAL A 280 -13.47 8.60 -9.95
C VAL A 280 -12.85 7.48 -9.11
N TYR A 281 -11.95 7.81 -8.17
CA TYR A 281 -11.18 6.79 -7.45
C TYR A 281 -12.04 5.99 -6.47
N PHE A 282 -12.99 6.65 -5.80
CA PHE A 282 -13.93 5.98 -4.88
C PHE A 282 -15.24 5.56 -5.54
N ALA A 283 -15.33 5.61 -6.88
CA ALA A 283 -16.50 5.15 -7.60
C ALA A 283 -16.82 3.68 -7.26
N PRO A 284 -18.03 3.36 -6.77
CA PRO A 284 -18.39 1.99 -6.41
C PRO A 284 -18.19 0.97 -7.54
N GLN A 285 -18.41 1.38 -8.79
CA GLN A 285 -18.23 0.52 -9.96
C GLN A 285 -16.77 0.03 -10.09
N ASN A 286 -15.79 0.92 -9.86
CA ASN A 286 -14.37 0.59 -9.90
C ASN A 286 -13.99 -0.35 -8.76
N ARG A 287 -14.47 -0.04 -7.54
CA ARG A 287 -14.17 -0.87 -6.37
C ARG A 287 -14.80 -2.26 -6.46
N PHE A 288 -16.01 -2.37 -7.04
CA PHE A 288 -16.61 -3.66 -7.31
C PHE A 288 -15.70 -4.53 -8.19
N ARG A 289 -15.14 -3.96 -9.26
CA ARG A 289 -14.22 -4.69 -10.15
C ARG A 289 -12.94 -5.12 -9.46
N VAL A 290 -12.38 -4.28 -8.59
CA VAL A 290 -11.25 -4.64 -7.72
C VAL A 290 -11.61 -5.88 -6.89
N MET A 291 -12.76 -5.89 -6.22
CA MET A 291 -13.18 -7.02 -5.38
C MET A 291 -13.46 -8.29 -6.18
N LEU A 292 -14.04 -8.17 -7.37
CA LEU A 292 -14.25 -9.29 -8.28
C LEU A 292 -12.90 -9.88 -8.71
N LEU A 293 -11.94 -9.04 -9.10
CA LEU A 293 -10.61 -9.49 -9.50
C LEU A 293 -9.87 -10.18 -8.36
N SER A 294 -9.85 -9.61 -7.15
CA SER A 294 -9.24 -10.25 -5.98
C SER A 294 -9.90 -11.60 -5.67
N SER A 295 -11.23 -11.68 -5.72
CA SER A 295 -11.96 -12.94 -5.54
C SER A 295 -11.61 -14.00 -6.60
N ILE A 296 -11.38 -13.56 -7.84
CA ILE A 296 -10.95 -14.44 -8.94
C ILE A 296 -9.55 -15.01 -8.68
N ILE A 297 -8.59 -14.16 -8.33
CA ILE A 297 -7.20 -14.57 -8.06
C ILE A 297 -7.17 -15.55 -6.87
N ASP A 298 -7.84 -15.21 -5.76
CA ASP A 298 -7.95 -16.07 -4.58
C ASP A 298 -8.54 -17.44 -4.89
N GLY A 299 -9.60 -17.48 -5.71
CA GLY A 299 -10.24 -18.73 -6.07
C GLY A 299 -9.43 -19.58 -7.05
N ILE A 300 -8.71 -18.96 -7.99
CA ILE A 300 -7.79 -19.66 -8.89
C ILE A 300 -6.66 -20.32 -8.09
N ARG A 301 -6.10 -19.63 -7.10
CA ARG A 301 -5.02 -20.16 -6.25
C ARG A 301 -5.41 -21.36 -5.39
N LYS A 302 -6.71 -21.55 -5.15
CA LYS A 302 -7.24 -22.73 -4.44
C LYS A 302 -7.37 -23.98 -5.33
N LEU A 303 -7.13 -23.86 -6.63
CA LEU A 303 -7.15 -24.99 -7.55
C LEU A 303 -5.93 -25.91 -7.32
N PRO A 304 -6.00 -27.22 -7.65
CA PRO A 304 -4.88 -28.15 -7.44
C PRO A 304 -3.67 -27.88 -8.35
N ASP A 305 -2.47 -28.22 -7.86
CA ASP A 305 -1.14 -27.94 -8.45
C ASP A 305 -0.94 -28.30 -9.92
N ALA A 306 -1.68 -29.27 -10.45
CA ALA A 306 -1.61 -29.65 -11.87
C ALA A 306 -2.03 -28.51 -12.85
N PHE A 307 -2.58 -27.40 -12.35
CA PHE A 307 -2.88 -26.18 -13.12
C PHE A 307 -1.83 -25.06 -13.00
N HIS A 308 -0.85 -25.20 -12.09
CA HIS A 308 -0.01 -24.07 -11.64
C HIS A 308 1.32 -23.93 -12.38
N THR A 309 1.78 -24.94 -13.13
CA THR A 309 3.16 -24.98 -13.67
C THR A 309 3.48 -23.93 -14.74
N SER A 310 2.51 -23.11 -15.18
CA SER A 310 2.73 -22.04 -16.16
C SER A 310 1.87 -20.77 -15.98
N SER A 311 1.08 -20.70 -14.90
CA SER A 311 0.20 -19.54 -14.64
C SER A 311 0.84 -18.59 -13.64
N LEU A 312 1.04 -17.34 -14.04
CA LEU A 312 1.57 -16.30 -13.16
C LEU A 312 0.55 -15.94 -12.06
N ILE A 313 -0.76 -16.06 -12.34
CA ILE A 313 -1.82 -15.84 -11.34
C ILE A 313 -1.71 -16.84 -10.17
N ALA A 314 -1.28 -18.06 -10.45
CA ALA A 314 -1.14 -19.10 -9.43
C ALA A 314 0.01 -18.81 -8.44
N THR A 315 1.05 -18.10 -8.90
CA THR A 315 2.23 -17.77 -8.08
C THR A 315 1.99 -16.52 -7.23
N ARG A 316 2.19 -16.62 -5.92
CA ARG A 316 2.15 -15.47 -5.00
C ARG A 316 3.48 -14.71 -4.99
N GLU A 317 4.57 -15.44 -4.88
CA GLU A 317 5.93 -14.93 -4.90
C GLU A 317 6.42 -14.85 -6.34
N VAL A 318 6.99 -13.70 -6.71
CA VAL A 318 7.29 -13.35 -8.10
C VAL A 318 8.68 -12.73 -8.18
N GLY A 319 9.59 -13.40 -8.87
CA GLY A 319 10.90 -12.86 -9.23
C GLY A 319 10.82 -11.83 -10.35
N ILE A 320 11.93 -11.14 -10.64
CA ILE A 320 11.93 -9.99 -11.56
C ILE A 320 11.48 -10.32 -12.99
N GLU A 321 11.89 -11.47 -13.54
CA GLU A 321 11.51 -11.83 -14.91
C GLU A 321 10.01 -12.11 -15.05
N SER A 322 9.42 -12.83 -14.10
CA SER A 322 7.99 -13.06 -14.01
C SER A 322 7.22 -11.75 -13.80
N PHE A 323 7.76 -10.83 -12.97
CA PHE A 323 7.18 -9.50 -12.78
C PHE A 323 7.15 -8.69 -14.09
N LEU A 324 8.21 -8.75 -14.89
CA LEU A 324 8.29 -8.06 -16.17
C LEU A 324 7.30 -8.59 -17.23
N GLU A 325 6.72 -9.77 -17.01
CA GLU A 325 5.63 -10.34 -17.83
C GLU A 325 4.23 -9.98 -17.31
N LEU A 326 4.11 -9.53 -16.06
CA LEU A 326 2.81 -9.17 -15.46
C LEU A 326 2.34 -7.80 -15.95
N ASP A 327 1.24 -7.76 -16.69
CA ASP A 327 0.53 -6.55 -17.07
C ASP A 327 -0.98 -6.83 -17.20
N ASP A 328 -1.81 -5.80 -17.44
CA ASP A 328 -3.27 -5.95 -17.39
C ASP A 328 -3.72 -6.96 -18.46
N VAL A 329 -3.07 -6.93 -19.63
CA VAL A 329 -3.36 -7.81 -20.77
C VAL A 329 -3.04 -9.26 -20.43
N ARG A 330 -1.87 -9.51 -19.84
CA ARG A 330 -1.47 -10.86 -19.41
C ARG A 330 -2.42 -11.41 -18.36
N LEU A 331 -2.78 -10.61 -17.36
CA LEU A 331 -3.68 -11.02 -16.28
C LEU A 331 -5.06 -11.39 -16.82
N GLU A 332 -5.63 -10.55 -17.68
CA GLU A 332 -6.92 -10.84 -18.32
C GLU A 332 -6.88 -12.07 -19.22
N ALA A 333 -5.79 -12.29 -19.96
CA ALA A 333 -5.63 -13.47 -20.79
C ALA A 333 -5.65 -14.75 -19.95
N GLU A 334 -4.95 -14.78 -18.81
CA GLU A 334 -4.96 -15.93 -17.90
C GLU A 334 -6.35 -16.16 -17.29
N ILE A 335 -7.06 -15.11 -16.86
CA ILE A 335 -8.44 -15.20 -16.36
C ILE A 335 -9.37 -15.79 -17.43
N ASN A 336 -9.25 -15.33 -18.68
CA ASN A 336 -10.05 -15.83 -19.80
C ASN A 336 -9.74 -17.30 -20.12
N ASN A 337 -8.49 -17.73 -19.99
CA ASN A 337 -8.10 -19.14 -20.14
C ASN A 337 -8.75 -20.01 -19.05
N VAL A 338 -8.74 -19.56 -17.80
CA VAL A 338 -9.45 -20.28 -16.71
C VAL A 338 -10.94 -20.38 -17.03
N LYS A 339 -11.57 -19.30 -17.50
CA LYS A 339 -12.99 -19.28 -17.86
C LYS A 339 -13.37 -20.28 -18.97
N SER A 340 -12.49 -20.47 -19.96
CA SER A 340 -12.72 -21.39 -21.08
C SER A 340 -12.32 -22.84 -20.76
N SER A 341 -11.49 -23.04 -19.74
CA SER A 341 -11.02 -24.36 -19.32
C SER A 341 -12.05 -25.19 -18.54
N GLN A 342 -11.79 -26.50 -18.41
CA GLN A 342 -12.54 -27.38 -17.51
C GLN A 342 -12.40 -27.00 -16.03
N SER A 343 -11.32 -26.29 -15.67
CA SER A 343 -11.01 -25.85 -14.30
C SER A 343 -12.07 -24.93 -13.73
N ARG A 344 -12.78 -24.19 -14.57
CA ARG A 344 -13.92 -23.36 -14.16
C ARG A 344 -14.94 -24.12 -13.31
N ARG A 345 -15.14 -25.42 -13.56
CA ARG A 345 -16.08 -26.26 -12.81
C ARG A 345 -15.62 -26.58 -11.37
N ARG A 346 -14.35 -26.34 -11.07
CA ARG A 346 -13.73 -26.59 -9.76
C ARG A 346 -13.65 -25.34 -8.89
N LEU A 347 -13.96 -24.16 -9.44
CA LEU A 347 -14.01 -22.92 -8.68
C LEU A 347 -15.16 -22.97 -7.67
N ASP A 348 -14.94 -22.40 -6.49
CA ASP A 348 -16.02 -22.22 -5.52
C ASP A 348 -17.11 -21.29 -6.09
N LYS A 349 -18.26 -21.28 -5.41
CA LYS A 349 -19.43 -20.53 -5.89
C LYS A 349 -19.16 -19.02 -5.97
N LYS A 350 -18.46 -18.43 -4.99
CA LYS A 350 -18.18 -16.99 -4.96
C LYS A 350 -17.24 -16.60 -6.11
N THR A 351 -16.18 -17.39 -6.32
CA THR A 351 -15.25 -17.18 -7.43
C THR A 351 -15.93 -17.37 -8.79
N SER A 352 -16.80 -18.37 -8.92
CA SER A 352 -17.56 -18.60 -10.15
C SER A 352 -18.47 -17.43 -10.51
N ILE A 353 -19.13 -16.83 -9.51
CA ILE A 353 -19.92 -15.61 -9.68
C ILE A 353 -18.99 -14.45 -10.07
N ALA A 354 -17.89 -14.27 -9.34
CA ALA A 354 -16.95 -13.19 -9.60
C ALA A 354 -16.42 -13.22 -11.03
N LEU A 355 -16.00 -14.40 -11.51
CA LEU A 355 -15.54 -14.63 -12.88
C LEU A 355 -16.61 -14.33 -13.94
N SER A 356 -17.87 -14.69 -13.66
CA SER A 356 -18.99 -14.41 -14.56
C SER A 356 -19.25 -12.90 -14.65
N GLU A 357 -19.32 -12.22 -13.51
CA GLU A 357 -19.58 -10.77 -13.46
C GLU A 357 -18.41 -9.99 -14.03
N PHE A 358 -17.17 -10.35 -13.73
CA PHE A 358 -15.96 -9.70 -14.23
C PHE A 358 -15.91 -9.66 -15.76
N THR A 359 -16.37 -10.73 -16.40
CA THR A 359 -16.27 -10.90 -17.86
C THR A 359 -17.55 -10.53 -18.62
N THR A 360 -18.57 -10.00 -17.93
CA THR A 360 -19.81 -9.54 -18.55
C THR A 360 -20.04 -8.05 -18.28
N ALA A 361 -20.70 -7.36 -19.22
CA ALA A 361 -21.10 -5.96 -19.07
C ALA A 361 -22.44 -5.80 -18.31
N SER A 362 -22.76 -6.76 -17.42
CA SER A 362 -24.07 -6.88 -16.80
C SER A 362 -24.29 -5.84 -15.69
N SER A 363 -25.47 -5.20 -15.66
CA SER A 363 -25.95 -4.37 -14.56
C SER A 363 -26.60 -5.20 -13.43
N ALA A 364 -26.19 -6.47 -13.26
CA ALA A 364 -26.84 -7.41 -12.35
C ALA A 364 -26.71 -7.05 -10.87
N TYR A 365 -25.81 -6.12 -10.53
CA TYR A 365 -25.52 -5.73 -9.16
C TYR A 365 -25.94 -4.29 -8.86
N ALA A 366 -26.54 -4.09 -7.69
CA ALA A 366 -26.76 -2.78 -7.07
C ALA A 366 -25.83 -2.63 -5.86
N HIS A 367 -25.62 -1.39 -5.42
CA HIS A 367 -24.73 -1.07 -4.31
C HIS A 367 -25.32 0.00 -3.39
N PHE A 368 -24.87 0.01 -2.14
CA PHE A 368 -25.13 1.10 -1.19
C PHE A 368 -24.06 1.12 -0.09
N TRP A 369 -23.91 2.28 0.54
CA TRP A 369 -23.05 2.48 1.69
C TRP A 369 -23.81 2.21 2.99
N LEU A 370 -23.27 1.31 3.81
CA LEU A 370 -23.67 1.09 5.19
C LEU A 370 -22.84 2.01 6.09
N ARG A 371 -23.46 3.08 6.54
CA ARG A 371 -22.80 4.11 7.34
C ARG A 371 -22.55 3.66 8.78
N GLU A 372 -21.45 4.12 9.35
CA GLU A 372 -21.28 4.10 10.80
C GLU A 372 -22.30 5.06 11.44
N SER A 373 -23.48 4.55 11.78
CA SER A 373 -24.43 5.31 12.60
C SER A 373 -23.84 5.50 14.00
N ASN A 374 -23.97 6.70 14.58
CA ASN A 374 -23.72 7.00 16.01
C ASN A 374 -24.52 6.12 17.00
N GLN A 375 -25.22 5.08 16.53
CA GLN A 375 -25.88 4.09 17.36
C GLN A 375 -24.86 3.02 17.76
N SER A 376 -24.14 3.34 18.84
CA SER A 376 -23.42 2.41 19.70
C SER A 376 -24.39 1.48 20.46
N SER A 377 -25.39 0.91 19.78
CA SER A 377 -26.20 -0.12 20.40
C SER A 377 -25.44 -1.44 20.30
N SER A 378 -24.94 -1.88 21.45
CA SER A 378 -24.45 -3.22 21.76
C SER A 378 -25.53 -4.27 21.52
N VAL A 379 -25.92 -4.48 20.26
CA VAL A 379 -26.74 -5.62 19.92
C VAL A 379 -25.79 -6.78 19.73
N ASN A 380 -25.83 -7.73 20.67
CA ASN A 380 -25.42 -9.12 20.46
C ASN A 380 -26.19 -9.67 19.25
N GLY A 381 -25.73 -9.30 18.04
CA GLY A 381 -26.42 -9.57 16.80
C GLY A 381 -26.13 -10.99 16.37
N ALA A 382 -27.17 -11.83 16.29
CA ALA A 382 -27.09 -13.12 15.65
C ALA A 382 -26.40 -12.96 14.28
N THR A 383 -25.35 -13.74 14.03
CA THR A 383 -24.61 -13.74 12.76
C THR A 383 -25.57 -14.15 11.64
N VAL A 384 -25.82 -13.23 10.72
CA VAL A 384 -26.67 -13.51 9.55
C VAL A 384 -25.81 -14.19 8.50
N PRO A 385 -26.25 -15.32 7.91
CA PRO A 385 -25.54 -15.93 6.81
C PRO A 385 -25.44 -14.94 5.65
N ILE A 386 -24.22 -14.66 5.21
CA ILE A 386 -23.96 -13.77 4.08
C ILE A 386 -23.78 -14.63 2.82
N PRO A 387 -24.69 -14.57 1.83
CA PRO A 387 -24.60 -15.31 0.57
C PRO A 387 -23.29 -15.06 -0.18
N ASN A 388 -22.90 -16.02 -1.02
CA ASN A 388 -21.71 -15.90 -1.87
C ASN A 388 -21.86 -14.85 -2.97
N GLU A 389 -23.10 -14.50 -3.29
CA GLU A 389 -23.47 -13.42 -4.20
C GLU A 389 -23.17 -12.04 -3.62
N ILE A 390 -22.95 -11.89 -2.31
CA ILE A 390 -22.65 -10.59 -1.70
C ILE A 390 -21.15 -10.32 -1.75
N PHE A 391 -20.81 -9.15 -2.28
CA PHE A 391 -19.46 -8.58 -2.22
C PHE A 391 -19.53 -7.34 -1.33
N PHE A 392 -18.60 -7.21 -0.39
CA PHE A 392 -18.52 -6.00 0.43
C PHE A 392 -17.08 -5.74 0.88
N GLU A 393 -16.79 -4.49 1.18
CA GLU A 393 -15.50 -4.02 1.70
C GLU A 393 -15.72 -2.89 2.70
N THR A 394 -14.72 -2.63 3.52
CA THR A 394 -14.68 -1.50 4.44
C THR A 394 -13.92 -0.34 3.80
N PHE A 395 -14.42 0.87 4.00
CA PHE A 395 -13.67 2.06 3.66
C PHE A 395 -12.63 2.34 4.74
N GLU A 396 -11.40 1.99 4.40
CA GLU A 396 -10.20 2.22 5.21
C GLU A 396 -9.37 3.30 4.52
N ALA A 397 -9.85 4.55 4.52
CA ALA A 397 -8.98 5.64 4.12
C ALA A 397 -7.98 5.90 5.26
N SER A 398 -6.69 5.96 4.92
CA SER A 398 -5.75 6.69 5.73
C SER A 398 -6.30 8.12 5.86
N THR A 399 -6.63 8.54 7.07
CA THR A 399 -6.91 9.95 7.33
C THR A 399 -5.74 10.75 6.74
N PRO A 400 -5.99 11.70 5.82
CA PRO A 400 -4.93 12.57 5.34
C PRO A 400 -4.24 13.16 6.56
N LYS A 401 -2.91 13.01 6.65
CA LYS A 401 -2.17 13.71 7.69
C LYS A 401 -2.46 15.20 7.49
N PRO A 402 -2.78 15.97 8.54
CA PRO A 402 -2.93 17.40 8.39
C PRO A 402 -1.58 17.96 7.95
N SER A 403 -1.49 18.27 6.66
CA SER A 403 -0.37 18.97 6.04
C SER A 403 -0.85 20.35 5.62
N GLY A 404 0.05 21.32 5.72
CA GLY A 404 -0.15 22.68 5.25
C GLY A 404 0.84 23.00 4.14
N ILE A 405 0.50 23.94 3.27
CA ILE A 405 1.41 24.46 2.25
C ILE A 405 1.86 25.85 2.71
N ARG A 406 3.14 26.14 2.54
CA ARG A 406 3.71 27.42 2.98
C ARG A 406 3.69 28.43 1.86
N PHE A 407 3.34 29.66 2.22
CA PHE A 407 3.36 30.80 1.31
C PHE A 407 4.40 31.82 1.75
N GLU A 408 5.12 32.36 0.77
CA GLU A 408 5.97 33.52 1.01
C GLU A 408 5.08 34.74 1.29
N THR A 409 5.19 35.33 2.48
CA THR A 409 4.47 36.56 2.80
C THR A 409 5.31 37.78 2.47
N THR A 410 4.67 38.89 2.12
CA THR A 410 5.34 40.19 1.95
C THR A 410 5.73 40.86 3.27
N ALA A 411 5.76 40.11 4.39
CA ALA A 411 6.16 40.65 5.68
C ALA A 411 7.67 41.04 5.66
N PRO A 412 8.07 42.21 6.21
CA PRO A 412 9.47 42.67 6.17
C PRO A 412 10.49 41.72 6.84
N THR A 413 10.02 40.73 7.61
CA THR A 413 10.84 39.76 8.32
C THR A 413 11.17 38.50 7.51
N GLY A 414 10.58 38.32 6.32
CA GLY A 414 10.78 37.11 5.49
C GLY A 414 10.11 35.85 6.06
N GLU A 415 9.11 36.01 6.92
CA GLU A 415 8.37 34.89 7.52
C GLU A 415 7.44 34.22 6.49
N THR A 416 7.43 32.88 6.47
CA THR A 416 6.48 32.09 5.68
C THR A 416 5.25 31.78 6.52
N GLU A 417 4.06 31.86 5.93
CA GLU A 417 2.82 31.49 6.60
C GLU A 417 2.43 30.07 6.19
N LEU A 418 2.18 29.21 7.19
CA LEU A 418 1.63 27.88 6.95
C LEU A 418 0.12 28.01 6.78
N ALA A 419 -0.37 27.91 5.54
CA ALA A 419 -1.80 27.79 5.31
C ALA A 419 -2.20 26.32 5.37
N ALA A 420 -3.19 25.98 6.20
CA ALA A 420 -3.75 24.65 6.17
C ALA A 420 -4.41 24.41 4.80
N ILE A 421 -4.35 23.17 4.31
CA ILE A 421 -5.03 22.76 3.07
C ILE A 421 -6.52 23.15 3.05
N ASN A 422 -7.15 23.18 4.23
CA ASN A 422 -8.55 23.55 4.39
C ASN A 422 -8.79 25.05 4.16
N ASP A 423 -7.82 25.90 4.47
CA ASP A 423 -7.95 27.36 4.43
C ASP A 423 -7.69 27.91 3.02
N MET A 424 -6.96 27.17 2.19
CA MET A 424 -6.67 27.53 0.79
C MET A 424 -7.87 27.40 -0.16
N ASN A 425 -8.91 26.67 0.22
CA ASN A 425 -10.03 26.31 -0.68
C ASN A 425 -11.40 26.87 -0.24
N GLY A 426 -11.45 27.72 0.78
CA GLY A 426 -12.71 28.30 1.27
C GLY A 426 -13.80 27.24 1.50
N PRO A 427 -15.08 27.53 1.20
CA PRO A 427 -16.22 26.65 1.52
C PRO A 427 -16.23 25.30 0.79
N TYR A 428 -15.31 25.00 -0.13
CA TYR A 428 -15.26 23.69 -0.81
C TYR A 428 -14.86 22.56 0.14
N PHE A 429 -14.03 22.82 1.15
CA PHE A 429 -13.69 21.80 2.16
C PHE A 429 -14.85 21.55 3.14
N GLU A 430 -15.65 22.60 3.40
CA GLU A 430 -16.94 22.48 4.12
C GLU A 430 -17.95 21.63 3.35
N VAL A 431 -17.92 21.65 2.00
CA VAL A 431 -18.72 20.72 1.19
C VAL A 431 -18.27 19.28 1.47
N VAL A 432 -16.96 18.98 1.42
CA VAL A 432 -16.42 17.63 1.72
C VAL A 432 -16.77 17.16 3.15
N ARG A 433 -16.85 18.09 4.13
CA ARG A 433 -17.25 17.80 5.52
C ARG A 433 -18.75 17.88 5.78
N SER A 434 -19.55 18.30 4.81
CA SER A 434 -20.98 18.45 4.99
C SER A 434 -21.60 17.07 5.25
N PRO A 435 -22.45 16.89 6.29
CA PRO A 435 -23.14 15.62 6.54
C PRO A 435 -24.09 15.20 5.40
N ARG A 436 -24.27 16.05 4.38
CA ARG A 436 -25.00 15.74 3.14
C ARG A 436 -24.13 15.17 2.03
N VAL A 437 -22.81 15.19 2.16
CA VAL A 437 -21.91 14.65 1.15
C VAL A 437 -21.85 13.13 1.22
N THR A 438 -22.07 12.50 0.08
CA THR A 438 -22.12 11.06 -0.14
C THR A 438 -20.75 10.37 -0.07
N MET A 439 -19.69 11.08 0.30
CA MET A 439 -18.35 10.50 0.47
C MET A 439 -18.35 9.47 1.58
N PRO A 440 -17.72 8.31 1.39
CA PRO A 440 -17.57 7.34 2.45
C PRO A 440 -16.69 7.90 3.58
N ILE A 441 -17.06 7.60 4.83
CA ILE A 441 -16.25 7.91 6.02
C ILE A 441 -15.55 6.64 6.50
N LEU A 442 -14.47 6.82 7.27
CA LEU A 442 -13.70 5.70 7.83
C LEU A 442 -14.62 4.72 8.54
N GLY A 443 -14.53 3.44 8.20
CA GLY A 443 -15.37 2.39 8.78
C GLY A 443 -16.73 2.18 8.11
N ASP A 444 -17.09 2.98 7.09
CA ASP A 444 -18.25 2.67 6.25
C ASP A 444 -18.04 1.35 5.52
N VAL A 445 -19.12 0.62 5.27
CA VAL A 445 -19.08 -0.63 4.49
C VAL A 445 -19.76 -0.40 3.15
N LEU A 446 -19.03 -0.57 2.06
CA LEU A 446 -19.61 -0.63 0.72
C LEU A 446 -20.09 -2.05 0.45
N MET A 447 -21.37 -2.22 0.13
CA MET A 447 -21.94 -3.53 -0.15
C MET A 447 -22.56 -3.56 -1.55
N PHE A 448 -22.28 -4.65 -2.27
CA PHE A 448 -22.86 -5.02 -3.56
C PHE A 448 -23.75 -6.24 -3.41
N TYR A 449 -24.94 -6.18 -4.00
CA TYR A 449 -25.94 -7.25 -3.97
C TYR A 449 -26.61 -7.40 -5.34
N PRO A 450 -26.99 -8.63 -5.74
CA PRO A 450 -27.66 -8.84 -7.01
C PRO A 450 -29.07 -8.21 -7.01
N GLN A 451 -29.45 -7.58 -8.12
CA GLN A 451 -30.78 -6.97 -8.29
C GLN A 451 -31.92 -8.00 -8.31
N HIS A 452 -31.62 -9.24 -8.67
CA HIS A 452 -32.54 -10.37 -8.59
C HIS A 452 -32.21 -11.25 -7.39
N ASP A 453 -32.72 -10.87 -6.21
CA ASP A 453 -32.40 -11.50 -4.94
C ASP A 453 -33.54 -12.37 -4.40
N ARG A 454 -33.52 -13.67 -4.75
CA ARG A 454 -34.49 -14.66 -4.25
C ARG A 454 -33.82 -15.64 -3.29
N GLY A 455 -34.46 -15.90 -2.15
CA GLY A 455 -34.02 -16.95 -1.21
C GLY A 455 -34.13 -16.56 0.26
N ARG A 456 -34.03 -17.56 1.14
CA ARG A 456 -34.10 -17.37 2.60
C ARG A 456 -32.98 -16.49 3.14
N ASP A 457 -31.77 -16.60 2.60
CA ASP A 457 -30.61 -15.84 3.07
C ASP A 457 -30.72 -14.35 2.74
N PHE A 458 -31.24 -13.99 1.56
CA PHE A 458 -31.53 -12.61 1.19
C PHE A 458 -32.65 -12.00 2.03
N ALA A 459 -33.66 -12.79 2.42
CA ALA A 459 -34.68 -12.34 3.37
C ALA A 459 -34.07 -12.04 4.75
N ALA A 460 -33.12 -12.86 5.21
CA ALA A 460 -32.38 -12.63 6.46
C ALA A 460 -31.49 -11.38 6.39
N LEU A 461 -30.80 -11.14 5.26
CA LEU A 461 -30.05 -9.92 4.99
C LEU A 461 -30.93 -8.66 5.04
N LYS A 462 -32.06 -8.66 4.33
CA LYS A 462 -33.03 -7.54 4.33
C LYS A 462 -33.57 -7.28 5.73
N LYS A 463 -33.81 -8.33 6.52
CA LYS A 463 -34.19 -8.21 7.94
C LYS A 463 -33.07 -7.57 8.76
N SER A 464 -31.84 -8.03 8.61
CA SER A 464 -30.66 -7.48 9.30
C SER A 464 -30.44 -6.00 8.98
N TYR A 465 -30.64 -5.61 7.71
CA TYR A 465 -30.57 -4.21 7.28
C TYR A 465 -31.62 -3.35 7.99
N ARG A 466 -32.89 -3.78 7.99
CA ARG A 466 -33.98 -3.08 8.70
C ARG A 466 -33.77 -3.00 10.21
N MET A 467 -33.08 -3.97 10.79
CA MET A 467 -32.75 -4.03 12.22
C MET A 467 -31.46 -3.26 12.58
N GLY A 468 -30.73 -2.70 11.60
CA GLY A 468 -29.46 -2.02 11.84
C GLY A 468 -28.27 -2.93 12.18
N THR A 469 -28.43 -4.26 12.11
CA THR A 469 -27.40 -5.25 12.50
C THR A 469 -26.53 -5.72 11.33
N LEU A 470 -26.84 -5.29 10.10
CA LEU A 470 -26.16 -5.78 8.89
C LEU A 470 -24.68 -5.40 8.85
N ARG A 471 -24.32 -4.15 9.19
CA ARG A 471 -22.92 -3.71 9.22
C ARG A 471 -22.10 -4.60 10.16
N SER A 472 -22.55 -4.80 11.39
CA SER A 472 -21.88 -5.67 12.37
C SER A 472 -21.76 -7.11 11.88
N SER A 473 -22.76 -7.63 11.16
CA SER A 473 -22.71 -8.98 10.57
C SER A 473 -21.67 -9.09 9.45
N LEU A 474 -21.56 -8.07 8.59
CA LEU A 474 -20.56 -8.01 7.52
C LEU A 474 -19.14 -7.86 8.09
N LEU A 475 -18.95 -6.97 9.07
CA LEU A 475 -17.67 -6.83 9.77
C LEU A 475 -17.31 -8.12 10.49
N ALA A 476 -18.25 -8.80 11.15
CA ALA A 476 -18.02 -10.10 11.75
C ALA A 476 -17.61 -11.16 10.70
N LYS A 477 -18.20 -11.14 9.49
CA LYS A 477 -17.77 -12.02 8.40
C LYS A 477 -16.36 -11.69 7.92
N LYS A 478 -16.04 -10.41 7.69
CA LYS A 478 -14.68 -9.99 7.31
C LYS A 478 -13.66 -10.41 8.37
N ARG A 479 -13.98 -10.18 9.65
CA ARG A 479 -13.18 -10.62 10.81
C ARG A 479 -13.12 -12.16 10.95
N SER A 480 -14.09 -12.89 10.39
CA SER A 480 -14.04 -14.35 10.33
C SER A 480 -13.22 -14.90 9.17
N GLU A 481 -12.84 -14.06 8.20
CA GLU A 481 -12.11 -14.41 6.98
C GLU A 481 -10.74 -13.70 6.97
N TRP A 482 -9.85 -13.98 7.94
CA TRP A 482 -8.44 -13.56 7.85
C TRP A 482 -7.65 -14.63 7.10
N GLY A 483 -7.44 -14.44 5.79
CA GLY A 483 -6.86 -15.50 4.95
C GLY A 483 -7.67 -16.79 4.96
N GLY A 484 -8.99 -16.70 5.19
CA GLY A 484 -9.91 -17.85 5.33
C GLY A 484 -10.01 -18.45 6.74
N ILE A 485 -9.44 -17.82 7.76
CA ILE A 485 -9.39 -18.34 9.15
C ILE A 485 -10.10 -17.36 10.11
N PRO A 486 -10.91 -17.83 11.09
CA PRO A 486 -11.59 -16.95 12.05
C PRO A 486 -10.62 -16.21 12.97
N ALA A 487 -10.86 -14.93 13.28
CA ALA A 487 -10.07 -14.16 14.26
C ALA A 487 -10.41 -14.45 15.73
N ASP A 488 -11.58 -15.02 16.01
CA ASP A 488 -12.03 -15.41 17.36
C ASP A 488 -12.60 -16.83 17.33
N THR A 489 -11.96 -17.75 18.03
CA THR A 489 -12.40 -19.14 18.16
C THR A 489 -12.76 -19.53 19.59
N ARG A 490 -12.74 -18.57 20.54
CA ARG A 490 -12.92 -18.85 21.97
C ARG A 490 -14.23 -19.58 22.30
N ARG A 491 -15.29 -19.31 21.52
CA ARG A 491 -16.62 -19.92 21.66
C ARG A 491 -17.00 -20.83 20.48
N SER A 492 -16.07 -21.11 19.58
CA SER A 492 -16.33 -21.90 18.37
C SER A 492 -16.35 -23.40 18.68
N HIS A 493 -17.30 -24.12 18.08
CA HIS A 493 -17.41 -25.56 18.27
C HIS A 493 -16.21 -26.29 17.67
N GLY A 494 -15.67 -27.28 18.39
CA GLY A 494 -14.48 -28.04 17.97
C GLY A 494 -13.14 -27.40 18.33
N TYR A 495 -13.11 -26.28 19.06
CA TYR A 495 -11.88 -25.67 19.60
C TYR A 495 -11.76 -25.89 21.11
N THR A 496 -10.58 -26.34 21.55
CA THR A 496 -10.31 -26.78 22.93
C THR A 496 -9.04 -26.14 23.50
N GLY A 497 -8.79 -26.36 24.79
CA GLY A 497 -7.66 -25.78 25.51
C GLY A 497 -7.89 -24.34 25.97
N LEU A 498 -6.84 -23.73 26.53
CA LEU A 498 -6.86 -22.33 26.97
C LEU A 498 -7.06 -21.40 25.79
N SER A 499 -7.86 -20.36 25.97
CA SER A 499 -8.02 -19.28 25.01
C SER A 499 -6.79 -18.37 24.99
N VAL A 500 -6.13 -18.32 23.83
CA VAL A 500 -4.88 -17.57 23.62
C VAL A 500 -5.18 -16.20 23.01
N PHE A 501 -4.84 -15.11 23.69
CA PHE A 501 -4.74 -13.79 23.06
C PHE A 501 -3.43 -13.67 22.28
N ILE A 502 -3.47 -13.10 21.08
CA ILE A 502 -2.27 -12.81 20.30
C ILE A 502 -2.01 -11.31 20.31
N SER A 503 -0.95 -10.89 20.99
CA SER A 503 -0.47 -9.51 21.02
C SER A 503 0.68 -9.34 20.02
N TYR A 504 0.53 -8.39 19.09
CA TYR A 504 1.45 -8.22 17.95
C TYR A 504 1.44 -6.78 17.41
N CYS A 505 2.43 -6.43 16.59
CA CYS A 505 2.41 -5.17 15.82
C CYS A 505 1.75 -5.41 14.46
N VAL A 506 0.97 -4.45 13.95
CA VAL A 506 0.35 -4.55 12.61
C VAL A 506 1.37 -4.81 11.50
N ASP A 507 2.59 -4.33 11.67
CA ASP A 507 3.70 -4.52 10.74
C ASP A 507 4.11 -6.03 10.64
N ASP A 508 3.74 -6.85 11.62
CA ASP A 508 4.03 -8.29 11.69
C ASP A 508 2.88 -9.19 11.17
N THR A 509 1.84 -8.59 10.55
CA THR A 509 0.59 -9.26 10.12
C THR A 509 0.83 -10.59 9.40
N VAL A 510 1.83 -10.67 8.52
CA VAL A 510 2.14 -11.89 7.74
C VAL A 510 2.55 -13.05 8.66
N HIS A 511 3.46 -12.81 9.62
CA HIS A 511 3.89 -13.82 10.58
C HIS A 511 2.75 -14.24 11.50
N VAL A 512 1.93 -13.27 11.92
CA VAL A 512 0.78 -13.55 12.80
C VAL A 512 -0.29 -14.39 12.10
N GLN A 513 -0.54 -14.15 10.82
CA GLN A 513 -1.42 -15.02 10.02
C GLN A 513 -0.93 -16.47 10.01
N ARG A 514 0.37 -16.70 9.87
CA ARG A 514 0.96 -18.04 9.87
C ARG A 514 0.81 -18.71 11.24
N ILE A 515 1.06 -17.98 12.34
CA ILE A 515 0.85 -18.45 13.71
C ILE A 515 -0.63 -18.81 13.95
N VAL A 516 -1.56 -17.93 13.58
CA VAL A 516 -2.99 -18.13 13.77
C VAL A 516 -3.52 -19.30 12.94
N ARG A 517 -2.96 -19.54 11.75
CA ARG A 517 -3.25 -20.73 10.95
C ARG A 517 -2.87 -22.01 11.67
N GLU A 518 -1.71 -22.07 12.31
CA GLU A 518 -1.30 -23.27 13.05
C GLU A 518 -2.13 -23.46 14.34
N LEU A 519 -2.51 -22.38 15.04
CA LEU A 519 -3.49 -22.44 16.15
C LEU A 519 -4.85 -22.98 15.67
N HIS A 520 -5.28 -22.55 14.49
CA HIS A 520 -6.52 -23.02 13.87
C HIS A 520 -6.45 -24.51 13.49
N ASN A 521 -5.37 -24.93 12.84
CA ASN A 521 -5.13 -26.31 12.44
C ASN A 521 -5.08 -27.26 13.64
N SER A 522 -4.49 -26.81 14.75
CA SER A 522 -4.43 -27.54 16.03
C SER A 522 -5.73 -27.46 16.85
N ARG A 523 -6.77 -26.79 16.35
CA ARG A 523 -8.05 -26.60 17.05
C ARG A 523 -7.89 -25.95 18.44
N ARG A 524 -6.88 -25.09 18.61
CA ARG A 524 -6.66 -24.32 19.84
C ARG A 524 -7.58 -23.11 19.89
N ARG A 525 -8.15 -22.78 21.05
CA ARG A 525 -8.93 -21.52 21.21
C ARG A 525 -8.00 -20.31 21.15
N TYR A 526 -8.36 -19.28 20.39
CA TYR A 526 -7.60 -18.05 20.28
C TYR A 526 -8.45 -16.82 19.96
N TYR A 527 -7.87 -15.64 20.18
CA TYR A 527 -8.43 -14.34 19.85
C TYR A 527 -7.33 -13.37 19.36
N VAL A 528 -7.52 -12.80 18.17
CA VAL A 528 -6.62 -11.79 17.57
C VAL A 528 -7.41 -10.57 17.13
N ILE A 529 -6.88 -9.37 17.38
CA ILE A 529 -7.45 -8.09 16.96
C ILE A 529 -6.86 -7.72 15.61
N LEU A 530 -7.70 -7.62 14.58
CA LEU A 530 -7.33 -7.35 13.18
C LEU A 530 -7.63 -5.92 12.75
N GLU A 531 -8.56 -5.25 13.40
CA GLU A 531 -8.97 -3.89 13.06
C GLU A 531 -8.92 -2.98 14.30
N PRO A 532 -8.60 -1.68 14.13
CA PRO A 532 -8.61 -0.70 15.24
C PRO A 532 -9.92 -0.70 16.06
N ASN A 533 -11.05 -0.96 15.40
CA ASN A 533 -12.39 -0.98 16.03
C ASN A 533 -12.92 -2.40 16.29
N GLN A 534 -12.04 -3.39 16.47
CA GLN A 534 -12.43 -4.76 16.79
C GLN A 534 -12.51 -4.98 18.31
N GLY A 535 -13.73 -4.91 18.86
CA GLY A 535 -14.04 -5.30 20.25
C GLY A 535 -15.35 -4.69 20.75
N ILE A 536 -15.64 -4.86 22.04
CA ILE A 536 -16.90 -4.41 22.69
C ILE A 536 -16.79 -2.95 23.13
N GLY A 537 -15.57 -2.45 23.30
CA GLY A 537 -15.26 -1.10 23.74
C GLY A 537 -15.26 -0.10 22.58
N GLY A 538 -15.89 1.05 22.78
CA GLY A 538 -15.96 2.13 21.77
C GLY A 538 -14.62 2.79 21.40
N THR A 539 -13.46 2.25 21.82
CA THR A 539 -12.12 2.75 21.49
C THR A 539 -11.11 1.62 21.27
N THR A 540 -10.05 1.87 20.50
CA THR A 540 -8.96 0.91 20.22
C THR A 540 -8.28 0.42 21.50
N ALA A 541 -8.05 1.32 22.46
CA ALA A 541 -7.40 0.99 23.73
C ALA A 541 -8.27 0.06 24.59
N GLN A 542 -9.59 0.30 24.64
CA GLN A 542 -10.49 -0.57 25.38
C GLN A 542 -10.55 -1.97 24.76
N ASN A 543 -10.51 -2.06 23.43
CA ASN A 543 -10.52 -3.34 22.73
C ASN A 543 -9.28 -4.20 23.03
N SER A 544 -8.11 -3.56 23.11
CA SER A 544 -6.87 -4.20 23.54
C SER A 544 -6.93 -4.71 24.99
N ILE A 545 -7.48 -3.91 25.91
CA ILE A 545 -7.68 -4.30 27.32
C ILE A 545 -8.65 -5.48 27.41
N ASP A 546 -9.80 -5.39 26.75
CA ASP A 546 -10.83 -6.43 26.74
C ASP A 546 -10.30 -7.74 26.13
N GLY A 547 -9.45 -7.64 25.11
CA GLY A 547 -8.81 -8.79 24.48
C GLY A 547 -8.01 -9.61 25.48
N VAL A 548 -7.16 -8.96 26.27
CA VAL A 548 -6.39 -9.60 27.34
C VAL A 548 -7.29 -10.12 28.46
N MET A 549 -8.34 -9.38 28.85
CA MET A 549 -9.20 -9.76 29.98
C MET A 549 -10.11 -10.95 29.69
N GLN A 550 -10.46 -11.17 28.42
CA GLN A 550 -11.40 -12.21 28.02
C GLN A 550 -10.74 -13.49 27.48
N THR A 551 -9.43 -13.63 27.67
CA THR A 551 -8.65 -14.82 27.33
C THR A 551 -8.01 -15.42 28.58
N ASP A 552 -7.51 -16.64 28.45
CA ASP A 552 -6.88 -17.38 29.55
C ASP A 552 -5.37 -17.14 29.60
N CYS A 553 -4.75 -16.89 28.45
CA CYS A 553 -3.31 -16.67 28.32
C CYS A 553 -2.96 -15.82 27.08
N CYS A 554 -1.69 -15.45 26.92
CA CYS A 554 -1.21 -14.62 25.82
C CYS A 554 0.03 -15.20 25.12
N ILE A 555 0.05 -15.12 23.80
CA ILE A 555 1.28 -15.18 23.00
C ILE A 555 1.66 -13.75 22.63
N ILE A 556 2.88 -13.33 22.96
CA ILE A 556 3.46 -12.07 22.46
C ILE A 556 4.32 -12.42 21.25
N VAL A 557 3.99 -11.83 20.10
CA VAL A 557 4.80 -11.94 18.89
C VAL A 557 5.86 -10.84 18.94
N ALA A 558 7.07 -11.19 19.38
CA ALA A 558 8.15 -10.25 19.62
C ALA A 558 8.89 -9.90 18.33
N SER A 559 8.94 -8.62 17.98
CA SER A 559 9.60 -8.09 16.79
C SER A 559 10.26 -6.73 17.06
N ARG A 560 11.15 -6.29 16.15
CA ARG A 560 11.70 -4.93 16.18
C ARG A 560 10.59 -3.87 16.18
N ALA A 561 9.52 -4.09 15.40
CA ALA A 561 8.38 -3.20 15.32
C ALA A 561 7.60 -3.15 16.64
N TYR A 562 7.29 -4.30 17.24
CA TYR A 562 6.63 -4.40 18.53
C TYR A 562 7.41 -3.66 19.62
N GLN A 563 8.74 -3.85 19.67
CA GLN A 563 9.63 -3.13 20.56
C GLN A 563 9.60 -1.62 20.32
N GLY A 564 9.65 -1.18 19.05
CA GLY A 564 9.57 0.23 18.68
C GLY A 564 8.26 0.89 19.12
N ARG A 565 7.13 0.15 19.09
CA ARG A 565 5.84 0.64 19.60
C ARG A 565 5.87 0.80 21.12
N CYS A 566 6.44 -0.15 21.84
CA CYS A 566 6.58 -0.05 23.30
C CYS A 566 7.37 1.20 23.73
N SER A 567 8.45 1.55 23.03
CA SER A 567 9.31 2.67 23.38
C SER A 567 8.76 4.03 22.92
N LYS A 568 8.21 4.10 21.70
CA LYS A 568 7.75 5.36 21.09
C LYS A 568 6.30 5.71 21.45
N GLN A 569 5.48 4.75 21.87
CA GLN A 569 4.05 4.93 22.11
C GLN A 569 3.65 4.43 23.50
N LEU A 570 4.03 5.18 24.55
CA LEU A 570 3.78 4.82 25.95
C LEU A 570 2.28 4.74 26.33
N ASN A 571 1.41 5.34 25.52
CA ASN A 571 -0.07 5.25 25.61
C ASN A 571 -0.67 4.52 24.41
N GLY A 572 0.14 3.75 23.68
CA GLY A 572 -0.30 2.93 22.56
C GLY A 572 -0.99 1.64 23.02
N ASN A 573 -1.74 1.03 22.11
CA ASN A 573 -2.52 -0.19 22.36
C ASN A 573 -1.67 -1.33 22.98
N ILE A 574 -0.48 -1.60 22.42
CA ILE A 574 0.45 -2.63 22.94
C ILE A 574 0.84 -2.36 24.41
N MET A 575 1.08 -1.10 24.78
CA MET A 575 1.40 -0.76 26.17
C MET A 575 0.19 -0.93 27.11
N HIS A 576 -1.03 -0.70 26.62
CA HIS A 576 -2.25 -1.05 27.37
C HIS A 576 -2.40 -2.56 27.57
N GLU A 577 -2.08 -3.36 26.56
CA GLU A 577 -2.06 -4.83 26.66
C GLU A 577 -1.04 -5.30 27.71
N ILE A 578 0.21 -4.83 27.63
CA ILE A 578 1.28 -5.20 28.58
C ILE A 578 0.91 -4.82 30.02
N ARG A 579 0.35 -3.62 30.24
CA ARG A 579 -0.11 -3.19 31.57
C ARG A 579 -1.25 -4.07 32.09
N THR A 580 -2.21 -4.40 31.23
CA THR A 580 -3.32 -5.29 31.60
C THR A 580 -2.83 -6.69 31.94
N MET A 581 -1.86 -7.22 31.19
CA MET A 581 -1.21 -8.51 31.50
C MET A 581 -0.47 -8.45 32.84
N HIS A 582 0.27 -7.37 33.11
CA HIS A 582 0.94 -7.13 34.37
C HIS A 582 -0.04 -7.13 35.55
N ASP A 583 -1.12 -6.35 35.44
CA ASP A 583 -2.13 -6.22 36.48
C ASP A 583 -2.82 -7.54 36.78
N ARG A 584 -3.16 -8.32 35.74
CA ARG A 584 -3.70 -9.68 35.92
C ARG A 584 -2.75 -10.57 36.71
N ARG A 585 -1.44 -10.38 36.54
CA ARG A 585 -0.37 -11.16 37.20
C ARG A 585 -0.06 -10.72 38.63
N ILE A 586 -0.64 -9.62 39.11
CA ILE A 586 -0.57 -9.18 40.51
C ILE A 586 -1.91 -9.55 41.15
N PRO A 587 -2.02 -10.73 41.80
CA PRO A 587 -1.15 -11.14 42.91
C PRO A 587 -0.33 -12.43 42.70
N ASN A 588 -0.50 -13.12 41.58
CA ASN A 588 0.21 -14.38 41.28
C ASN A 588 0.77 -14.33 39.83
N PRO A 589 2.10 -14.43 39.63
CA PRO A 589 2.73 -14.43 38.31
C PRO A 589 2.18 -15.46 37.32
N ASP A 590 1.64 -16.59 37.79
CA ASP A 590 1.10 -17.68 36.98
C ASP A 590 -0.42 -17.58 36.77
N SER A 591 -1.03 -16.49 37.23
CA SER A 591 -2.46 -16.23 37.05
C SER A 591 -2.85 -15.99 35.57
N TYR A 592 -1.90 -15.50 34.77
CA TYR A 592 -2.08 -15.25 33.35
C TYR A 592 -0.79 -15.59 32.58
N PRO A 593 -0.67 -16.81 32.02
CA PRO A 593 0.52 -17.24 31.31
C PRO A 593 0.79 -16.37 30.07
N VAL A 594 2.04 -15.93 29.93
CA VAL A 594 2.52 -15.22 28.74
C VAL A 594 3.71 -15.96 28.17
N VAL A 595 3.65 -16.27 26.87
CA VAL A 595 4.73 -16.94 26.13
C VAL A 595 5.18 -16.04 24.97
N PRO A 596 6.46 -15.66 24.91
CA PRO A 596 7.00 -14.92 23.78
C PRO A 596 7.39 -15.87 22.64
N VAL A 597 6.95 -15.52 21.42
CA VAL A 597 7.38 -16.12 20.16
C VAL A 597 8.09 -15.03 19.38
N SER A 598 9.36 -15.25 19.01
CA SER A 598 10.19 -14.19 18.41
C SER A 598 10.20 -14.28 16.90
N ILE A 599 9.94 -13.15 16.23
CA ILE A 599 10.18 -13.01 14.80
C ILE A 599 11.67 -12.79 14.55
N HIS A 600 12.30 -11.86 15.26
CA HIS A 600 13.72 -11.50 15.08
C HIS A 600 14.60 -12.14 16.18
N ARG A 601 15.93 -12.00 16.10
CA ARG A 601 16.82 -12.57 17.12
C ARG A 601 16.51 -11.99 18.50
N HIS A 602 16.68 -12.80 19.54
CA HIS A 602 16.31 -12.44 20.91
C HIS A 602 17.01 -11.17 21.43
N GLU A 603 18.24 -10.92 20.97
CA GLU A 603 19.01 -9.70 21.28
C GLU A 603 18.36 -8.43 20.72
N GLU A 604 17.68 -8.53 19.58
CA GLU A 604 17.07 -7.39 18.87
C GLU A 604 15.72 -6.98 19.48
N VAL A 605 15.11 -7.88 20.25
CA VAL A 605 13.82 -7.70 20.95
C VAL A 605 13.99 -7.62 22.47
N ALA A 606 15.23 -7.45 22.96
CA ALA A 606 15.56 -7.44 24.37
C ALA A 606 14.99 -6.23 25.13
N ASN A 607 14.72 -5.11 24.44
CA ASN A 607 14.21 -3.86 25.03
C ASN A 607 12.68 -3.79 25.10
N ILE A 608 11.96 -4.86 24.73
CA ILE A 608 10.56 -5.00 25.14
C ILE A 608 10.54 -5.02 26.69
N PRO A 609 9.54 -4.39 27.35
CA PRO A 609 9.53 -4.26 28.81
C PRO A 609 9.14 -5.59 29.51
N TRP A 610 9.97 -6.62 29.32
CA TRP A 610 9.82 -7.97 29.86
C TRP A 610 9.73 -7.99 31.39
N SER A 611 10.37 -7.04 32.06
CA SER A 611 10.31 -6.85 33.51
C SER A 611 8.89 -6.54 34.00
N LEU A 612 8.06 -5.81 33.23
CA LEU A 612 6.65 -5.61 33.56
C LEU A 612 5.89 -6.93 33.50
N LEU A 613 6.34 -7.88 32.69
CA LEU A 613 5.81 -9.23 32.63
C LEU A 613 6.56 -10.18 33.58
N GLY A 614 7.31 -9.68 34.57
CA GLY A 614 8.03 -10.52 35.53
C GLY A 614 9.05 -11.48 34.88
N MET A 615 9.54 -11.16 33.68
CA MET A 615 10.53 -11.96 32.95
C MET A 615 11.87 -11.23 33.00
N SER A 616 12.82 -11.74 33.78
CA SER A 616 14.22 -11.28 33.77
C SER A 616 14.98 -11.79 32.55
N SER A 617 14.61 -12.97 32.06
CA SER A 617 15.02 -13.53 30.77
C SER A 617 13.77 -14.10 30.09
N PRO A 618 13.36 -13.59 28.92
CA PRO A 618 12.15 -14.05 28.26
C PRO A 618 12.33 -15.51 27.80
N PRO A 619 11.41 -16.42 28.16
CA PRO A 619 11.49 -17.81 27.77
C PRO A 619 10.96 -17.99 26.35
N PHE A 620 11.71 -17.50 25.37
CA PHE A 620 11.36 -17.62 23.96
C PHE A 620 11.20 -19.10 23.58
N THR A 621 10.09 -19.41 22.90
CA THR A 621 9.80 -20.78 22.46
C THR A 621 10.18 -20.96 21.01
N GLY A 622 10.78 -22.11 20.69
CA GLY A 622 11.05 -22.52 19.31
C GLY A 622 12.18 -21.75 18.64
N THR A 623 12.15 -21.73 17.31
CA THR A 623 13.11 -21.00 16.48
C THR A 623 12.62 -19.58 16.18
N VAL A 624 13.56 -18.70 15.83
CA VAL A 624 13.28 -17.34 15.36
C VAL A 624 12.51 -17.41 14.04
N LEU A 625 11.39 -16.67 13.92
CA LEU A 625 10.42 -16.88 12.84
C LEU A 625 10.69 -16.14 11.52
N GLU A 626 11.58 -15.15 11.49
CA GLU A 626 11.88 -14.31 10.31
C GLU A 626 12.15 -15.14 9.05
N HIS A 627 12.93 -16.22 9.18
CA HIS A 627 13.24 -17.15 8.09
C HIS A 627 12.78 -18.59 8.38
N ALA A 628 11.84 -18.77 9.31
CA ALA A 628 11.39 -20.11 9.68
C ALA A 628 10.56 -20.76 8.58
N THR A 629 10.90 -21.99 8.23
CA THR A 629 10.07 -22.87 7.40
C THR A 629 8.72 -23.16 8.07
N GLU A 630 7.72 -23.60 7.30
CA GLU A 630 6.42 -23.98 7.86
C GLU A 630 6.51 -25.11 8.91
N SER A 631 7.49 -26.01 8.79
CA SER A 631 7.74 -27.06 9.78
C SER A 631 8.29 -26.50 11.10
N GLU A 632 9.22 -25.55 11.02
CA GLU A 632 9.80 -24.87 12.18
C GLU A 632 8.77 -23.98 12.88
N LEU A 633 7.95 -23.26 12.10
CA LEU A 633 6.82 -22.51 12.63
C LEU A 633 5.85 -23.43 13.38
N ARG A 634 5.42 -24.54 12.77
CA ARG A 634 4.52 -25.51 13.42
C ARG A 634 5.09 -26.02 14.74
N THR A 635 6.39 -26.35 14.74
CA THR A 635 7.10 -26.81 15.93
C THR A 635 7.12 -25.72 17.01
N THR A 636 7.37 -24.48 16.61
CA THR A 636 7.41 -23.32 17.50
C THR A 636 6.04 -23.03 18.12
N VAL A 637 4.97 -23.03 17.33
CA VAL A 637 3.59 -22.83 17.82
C VAL A 637 3.20 -23.99 18.74
N ALA A 638 3.51 -25.24 18.40
CA ALA A 638 3.26 -26.40 19.25
C ALA A 638 3.99 -26.30 20.60
N ALA A 639 5.26 -25.87 20.59
CA ALA A 639 6.04 -25.63 21.80
C ALA A 639 5.44 -24.49 22.65
N ALA A 640 4.95 -23.42 22.01
CA ALA A 640 4.26 -22.33 22.70
C ALA A 640 2.96 -22.81 23.38
N ILE A 641 2.14 -23.60 22.68
CA ILE A 641 0.93 -24.20 23.26
C ILE A 641 1.27 -25.08 24.46
N ALA A 642 2.28 -25.96 24.32
CA ALA A 642 2.72 -26.84 25.39
C ALA A 642 3.19 -26.04 26.61
N ALA A 643 3.99 -25.00 26.42
CA ALA A 643 4.45 -24.13 27.49
C ALA A 643 3.29 -23.41 28.21
N LEU A 644 2.27 -22.97 27.47
CA LEU A 644 1.06 -22.38 28.04
C LEU A 644 0.26 -23.38 28.87
N ASP A 645 0.11 -24.61 28.38
CA ASP A 645 -0.63 -25.68 29.07
C ASP A 645 0.09 -26.16 30.33
N SER A 646 1.41 -26.33 30.29
CA SER A 646 2.20 -26.74 31.47
C SER A 646 2.11 -25.72 32.61
N ARG A 647 2.22 -24.42 32.31
CA ARG A 647 2.13 -23.36 33.33
C ARG A 647 0.76 -23.24 34.00
N MET A 648 -0.29 -23.79 33.38
CA MET A 648 -1.64 -23.83 33.96
C MET A 648 -1.92 -25.15 34.68
N ALA A 649 -1.24 -26.24 34.34
CA ALA A 649 -1.36 -27.53 35.04
C ALA A 649 -0.61 -27.58 36.37
N GLU A 650 0.33 -26.65 36.61
CA GLU A 650 1.05 -26.46 37.89
C GLU A 650 0.21 -25.71 38.95
N LYS A 651 -1.01 -25.27 38.60
CA LYS A 651 -2.07 -24.82 39.52
C LYS A 651 -2.98 -25.98 39.91
#